data_AF-A0A2V6VAW9-F1
#
_entry.id   AF-A0A2V6VAW9-F1
#
_cell.length_a   1.000
_cell.length_b   1.000
_cell.length_c   1.000
_cell.angle_alpha   90.00
_cell.angle_beta   90.00
_cell.angle_gamma   90.00
#
_symmetry.space_group_name_H-M   'P 1'
#
loop_
_entity.id
_entity.type
_entity.pdbx_description
1 polymer ?
#
loop_
_entity_poly.entity_id
_entity_poly.type
_entity_poly.pdbx_seq_one_letter_code
_entity_poly.pdbx_strand_id
1 'polypeptide(L)'
;MKRRPPRKPRPKARPPRPPRPQPPPSAPAPGGDTDPLADARIRPLLERYCALARVKHAALGPDHSELRFPQAERPFFRDRASLRVAFSLDALERDPNAEIAVLGSPFLSQLIEAIRARAARLSLGLIAPASSASSPLSRRERGTGGEDGRERGDHSGVDLPIPVRDGTVKSSKTKLAVHPVGRLVARVVLRAGAGVEEAVVESDVYDLSAGAKVGDDLAGAFGDLEAGRVEPADPSDVAKAAFVPAREPADLLRLLLSHLQEKSAERVAARRAAAEQALATELARLDRYFESILTEQADPEAVATVTALAERRRTEEIRRSQVKAIVHPLQLVEATVLMQRAEWQLESAHGRRATFSAQRSLSGGSAWLLACPHCGRPPASLVICRQDHCGCEACTSRCSVCAEDFCADHGIARCRVDEQPACEEHARVCQSCRMAHCSVHEAVCAEGDHTACSACLAACGSCGRIVCNRHAEQSRADAPRGSRRLCSACLRYCEGGTNEPVGMDEVTQCASCGKSVCTAHQAVCVVDGQVHCSQHLRHTDTSRRLVCGKHRAACAEEPAAIFASDEVGACASCGKLVCAGHSAECVEDKLRHCVTHLEPLHDASGSYGCAEHRKQCHVDGQAFSLAGVSECPICGKGVCARHRAACGYCGRHVCTADLAEPAGPGRLELARQARRCSTCAQLAAVSDPPDAVVAAARAVTRGAPKSSRAWRLARDRSHLVVELDLGLTRKAVFTLRHGDSAPDSVVKHSLLGSKRRK
;
A
#
# COMPACT_ATOMS: atom_id res chain seq x y z
N MET A 1 -43.49 67.03 -2.48
CA MET A 1 -42.39 67.96 -2.82
C MET A 1 -41.15 67.16 -3.23
N LYS A 2 -40.76 67.25 -4.51
CA LYS A 2 -39.63 66.51 -5.10
C LYS A 2 -38.30 67.07 -4.58
N ARG A 3 -37.49 66.29 -3.86
CA ARG A 3 -36.13 66.67 -3.45
C ARG A 3 -35.11 66.17 -4.47
N ARG A 4 -34.37 67.11 -5.05
CA ARG A 4 -33.27 66.91 -6.02
C ARG A 4 -32.10 66.14 -5.41
N PRO A 5 -31.40 65.28 -6.18
CA PRO A 5 -30.14 64.69 -5.75
C PRO A 5 -28.97 65.69 -5.88
N PRO A 6 -27.89 65.54 -5.08
CA PRO A 6 -26.76 66.47 -5.06
C PRO A 6 -25.81 66.28 -6.27
N ARG A 7 -25.25 67.40 -6.72
CA ARG A 7 -24.29 67.50 -7.84
C ARG A 7 -22.92 66.93 -7.46
N LYS A 8 -22.33 66.11 -8.35
CA LYS A 8 -20.93 65.66 -8.29
C LYS A 8 -19.95 66.83 -8.51
N PRO A 9 -18.81 66.89 -7.80
CA PRO A 9 -17.78 67.90 -8.03
C PRO A 9 -16.96 67.58 -9.30
N ARG A 10 -16.67 68.62 -10.09
CA ARG A 10 -15.79 68.57 -11.27
C ARG A 10 -14.31 68.44 -10.85
N PRO A 11 -13.50 67.60 -11.53
CA PRO A 11 -12.06 67.54 -11.28
C PRO A 11 -11.35 68.78 -11.82
N LYS A 12 -10.42 69.32 -11.02
CA LYS A 12 -9.53 70.44 -11.38
C LYS A 12 -8.54 70.00 -12.47
N ALA A 13 -8.36 70.85 -13.47
CA ALA A 13 -7.43 70.67 -14.58
C ALA A 13 -5.96 70.64 -14.10
N ARG A 14 -5.18 69.73 -14.67
CA ARG A 14 -3.74 69.55 -14.43
C ARG A 14 -2.95 70.54 -15.32
N PRO A 15 -1.89 71.19 -14.83
CA PRO A 15 -1.09 72.10 -15.65
C PRO A 15 -0.29 71.34 -16.73
N PRO A 16 0.04 71.98 -17.86
CA PRO A 16 0.70 71.33 -19.00
C PRO A 16 2.16 71.00 -18.71
N ARG A 17 2.62 69.84 -19.20
CA ARG A 17 4.02 69.39 -19.14
C ARG A 17 4.92 70.26 -20.03
N PRO A 18 6.18 70.53 -19.64
CA PRO A 18 7.15 71.17 -20.51
C PRO A 18 7.58 70.22 -21.67
N PRO A 19 8.03 70.79 -22.80
CA PRO A 19 8.34 70.03 -24.01
C PRO A 19 9.59 69.16 -23.84
N ARG A 20 9.55 68.00 -24.52
CA ARG A 20 10.61 66.99 -24.55
C ARG A 20 11.81 67.51 -25.36
N PRO A 21 13.07 67.32 -24.93
CA PRO A 21 14.24 67.68 -25.73
C PRO A 21 14.32 66.84 -27.00
N GLN A 22 14.66 67.48 -28.13
CA GLN A 22 14.97 66.79 -29.38
C GLN A 22 16.25 65.94 -29.23
N PRO A 23 16.33 64.77 -29.88
CA PRO A 23 17.56 63.99 -29.91
C PRO A 23 18.63 64.70 -30.77
N PRO A 24 19.92 64.56 -30.43
CA PRO A 24 21.01 65.17 -31.20
C PRO A 24 21.17 64.51 -32.59
N PRO A 25 21.75 65.22 -33.57
CA PRO A 25 21.98 64.70 -34.92
C PRO A 25 23.02 63.58 -34.92
N SER A 26 22.78 62.60 -35.80
CA SER A 26 23.63 61.43 -36.03
C SER A 26 25.06 61.83 -36.43
N ALA A 27 26.06 61.29 -35.74
CA ALA A 27 27.46 61.36 -36.15
C ALA A 27 27.73 60.45 -37.38
N PRO A 28 28.78 60.73 -38.18
CA PRO A 28 29.04 60.02 -39.43
C PRO A 28 29.52 58.59 -39.18
N ALA A 29 29.15 57.68 -40.08
CA ALA A 29 29.51 56.26 -40.03
C ALA A 29 31.03 56.04 -40.07
N PRO A 30 31.58 55.15 -39.23
CA PRO A 30 32.92 54.60 -39.45
C PRO A 30 32.82 53.46 -40.47
N GLY A 31 33.65 53.53 -41.51
CA GLY A 31 33.86 52.43 -42.43
C GLY A 31 34.59 51.26 -41.76
N GLY A 32 34.30 50.05 -42.23
CA GLY A 32 34.90 48.78 -41.82
C GLY A 32 33.84 47.75 -41.45
N ASP A 33 33.48 46.91 -42.42
CA ASP A 33 32.68 45.69 -42.23
C ASP A 33 33.46 44.73 -41.31
N THR A 34 33.25 44.84 -40.00
CA THR A 34 33.60 43.80 -39.03
C THR A 34 32.36 43.54 -38.20
N ASP A 35 31.62 42.48 -38.54
CA ASP A 35 30.42 42.07 -37.80
C ASP A 35 30.85 41.65 -36.38
N PRO A 36 30.51 42.41 -35.33
CA PRO A 36 30.98 42.10 -33.99
C PRO A 36 30.30 40.83 -33.49
N LEU A 37 31.07 39.74 -33.42
CA LEU A 37 30.61 38.45 -32.89
C LEU A 37 30.14 38.57 -31.42
N ALA A 38 30.67 39.56 -30.68
CA ALA A 38 30.27 39.87 -29.32
C ALA A 38 28.99 40.71 -29.26
N ASP A 39 28.04 40.30 -28.42
CA ASP A 39 26.86 41.10 -28.09
C ASP A 39 27.29 42.50 -27.59
N ALA A 40 26.72 43.55 -28.19
CA ALA A 40 27.07 44.94 -27.94
C ALA A 40 26.97 45.35 -26.46
N ARG A 41 26.26 44.59 -25.63
CA ARG A 41 26.10 44.83 -24.19
C ARG A 41 27.29 44.36 -23.35
N ILE A 42 28.14 43.47 -23.87
CA ILE A 42 29.24 42.86 -23.09
C ILE A 42 30.33 43.89 -22.78
N ARG A 43 30.67 44.76 -23.73
CA ARG A 43 31.70 45.79 -23.53
C ARG A 43 31.32 46.83 -22.47
N PRO A 44 30.15 47.48 -22.52
CA PRO A 44 29.72 48.40 -21.46
C PRO A 44 29.67 47.74 -20.07
N LEU A 45 29.33 46.45 -20.01
CA LEU A 45 29.32 45.69 -18.77
C LEU A 45 30.75 45.49 -18.22
N LEU A 46 31.69 45.13 -19.08
CA LEU A 46 33.10 44.97 -18.72
C LEU A 46 33.71 46.28 -18.23
N GLU A 47 33.49 47.39 -18.94
CA GLU A 47 34.01 48.71 -18.58
C GLU A 47 33.50 49.16 -17.20
N ARG A 48 32.20 48.97 -16.94
CA ARG A 48 31.61 49.22 -15.63
C ARG A 48 32.21 48.36 -14.54
N TYR A 49 32.40 47.07 -14.80
CA TYR A 49 33.07 46.18 -13.87
C TYR A 49 34.50 46.66 -13.60
N CYS A 50 35.27 47.03 -14.62
CA CYS A 50 36.64 47.49 -14.45
C CYS A 50 36.74 48.76 -13.60
N ALA A 51 35.85 49.72 -13.82
CA ALA A 51 35.76 50.95 -13.02
C ALA A 51 35.47 50.64 -11.54
N LEU A 52 34.47 49.80 -11.26
CA LEU A 52 34.09 49.41 -9.90
C LEU A 52 35.16 48.54 -9.22
N ALA A 53 35.82 47.67 -9.99
CA ALA A 53 36.82 46.73 -9.53
C ALA A 53 38.24 47.29 -9.45
N ARG A 54 38.43 48.55 -9.87
CA ARG A 54 39.76 49.16 -10.02
C ARG A 54 40.70 48.27 -10.86
N VAL A 55 40.14 47.51 -11.79
CA VAL A 55 40.88 46.73 -12.78
C VAL A 55 41.40 47.72 -13.81
N LYS A 56 42.71 47.70 -14.07
CA LYS A 56 43.27 48.57 -15.10
C LYS A 56 42.88 48.00 -16.45
N HIS A 57 42.09 48.75 -17.20
CA HIS A 57 41.64 48.40 -18.54
C HIS A 57 42.41 49.26 -19.56
N ALA A 58 43.04 48.60 -20.53
CA ALA A 58 43.73 49.24 -21.65
C ALA A 58 43.14 48.73 -22.96
N ALA A 59 42.63 49.63 -23.80
CA ALA A 59 42.20 49.29 -25.15
C ALA A 59 43.43 49.11 -26.04
N LEU A 60 43.64 47.90 -26.56
CA LEU A 60 44.72 47.57 -27.51
C LEU A 60 44.27 47.72 -28.98
N GLY A 61 42.97 47.91 -29.21
CA GLY A 61 42.35 48.15 -30.51
C GLY A 61 40.83 48.31 -30.37
N PRO A 62 40.09 48.52 -31.47
CA PRO A 62 38.64 48.69 -31.44
C PRO A 62 37.93 47.46 -30.87
N ASP A 63 38.43 46.24 -31.12
CA ASP A 63 37.87 44.98 -30.63
C ASP A 63 38.81 44.17 -29.73
N HIS A 64 39.84 44.80 -29.15
CA HIS A 64 40.84 44.13 -28.33
C HIS A 64 41.18 44.94 -27.06
N SER A 65 41.14 44.30 -25.90
CA SER A 65 41.42 44.93 -24.60
C SER A 65 42.35 44.08 -23.73
N GLU A 66 43.21 44.73 -22.96
CA GLU A 66 43.98 44.12 -21.87
C GLU A 66 43.40 44.56 -20.52
N LEU A 67 43.19 43.60 -19.63
CA LEU A 67 42.73 43.76 -18.26
C LEU A 67 43.88 43.39 -17.33
N ARG A 68 44.14 44.20 -16.30
CA ARG A 68 45.08 43.87 -15.21
C ARG A 68 44.37 43.88 -13.86
N PHE A 69 44.36 42.73 -13.20
CA PHE A 69 43.56 42.49 -12.01
C PHE A 69 44.34 42.77 -10.71
N PRO A 70 43.76 43.55 -9.78
CA PRO A 70 44.29 43.64 -8.42
C PRO A 70 44.14 42.30 -7.70
N GLN A 71 44.91 42.07 -6.62
CA GLN A 71 44.99 40.77 -5.94
C GLN A 71 43.61 40.22 -5.51
N ALA A 72 42.68 41.10 -5.12
CA ALA A 72 41.33 40.74 -4.71
C ALA A 72 40.45 40.16 -5.84
N GLU A 73 40.73 40.48 -7.11
CA GLU A 73 39.91 40.05 -8.25
C GLU A 73 40.47 38.83 -8.99
N ARG A 74 41.75 38.49 -8.74
CA ARG A 74 42.43 37.37 -9.44
C ARG A 74 41.71 36.02 -9.29
N PRO A 75 41.15 35.64 -8.14
CA PRO A 75 40.45 34.36 -7.98
C PRO A 75 39.31 34.13 -8.99
N PHE A 76 38.63 35.19 -9.43
CA PHE A 76 37.54 35.10 -10.40
C PHE A 76 38.00 34.89 -11.84
N PHE A 77 39.27 35.19 -12.13
CA PHE A 77 39.89 35.06 -13.45
C PHE A 77 41.04 34.06 -13.44
N ARG A 78 40.86 32.94 -12.74
CA ARG A 78 41.82 31.81 -12.65
C ARG A 78 43.19 32.24 -12.12
N ASP A 79 43.19 33.12 -11.13
CA ASP A 79 44.37 33.69 -10.47
C ASP A 79 45.33 34.46 -11.39
N ARG A 80 44.88 34.86 -12.58
CA ARG A 80 45.70 35.59 -13.55
C ARG A 80 45.88 37.04 -13.13
N ALA A 81 47.10 37.56 -13.27
CA ALA A 81 47.39 38.98 -13.04
C ALA A 81 46.91 39.88 -14.19
N SER A 82 46.80 39.32 -15.40
CA SER A 82 46.32 40.02 -16.59
C SER A 82 45.60 39.08 -17.55
N LEU A 83 44.68 39.62 -18.35
CA LEU A 83 43.92 38.90 -19.36
C LEU A 83 43.72 39.78 -20.60
N ARG A 84 43.86 39.19 -21.79
CA ARG A 84 43.52 39.84 -23.05
C ARG A 84 42.17 39.33 -23.55
N VAL A 85 41.35 40.24 -24.07
CA VAL A 85 39.96 39.99 -24.42
C VAL A 85 39.68 40.50 -25.84
N ALA A 86 39.21 39.61 -26.70
CA ALA A 86 38.82 39.89 -28.07
C ALA A 86 37.29 39.94 -28.22
N PHE A 87 36.77 40.96 -28.90
CA PHE A 87 35.33 41.17 -29.14
C PHE A 87 34.90 40.81 -30.57
N SER A 88 35.85 40.52 -31.47
CA SER A 88 35.64 40.06 -32.83
C SER A 88 36.61 38.91 -33.18
N LEU A 89 36.29 38.14 -34.22
CA LEU A 89 37.15 37.06 -34.70
C LEU A 89 38.49 37.60 -35.21
N ASP A 90 38.49 38.72 -35.94
CA ASP A 90 39.69 39.38 -36.42
C ASP A 90 40.65 39.79 -35.28
N ALA A 91 40.11 40.16 -34.11
CA ALA A 91 40.92 40.45 -32.93
C ALA A 91 41.53 39.18 -32.31
N LEU A 92 40.79 38.07 -32.33
CA LEU A 92 41.26 36.76 -31.84
C LEU A 92 42.29 36.13 -32.79
N GLU A 93 42.13 36.28 -34.10
CA GLU A 93 43.11 35.82 -35.09
C GLU A 93 44.45 36.57 -34.97
N ARG A 94 44.40 37.86 -34.62
CA ARG A 94 45.59 38.68 -34.36
C ARG A 94 46.27 38.39 -33.02
N ASP A 95 45.54 37.90 -32.03
CA ASP A 95 46.09 37.44 -30.75
C ASP A 95 45.41 36.13 -30.31
N PRO A 96 45.94 34.97 -30.71
CA PRO A 96 45.38 33.66 -30.36
C PRO A 96 45.36 33.36 -28.86
N ASN A 97 46.07 34.14 -28.04
CA ASN A 97 46.08 34.01 -26.58
C ASN A 97 44.99 34.86 -25.90
N ALA A 98 44.24 35.68 -26.63
CA ALA A 98 43.11 36.43 -26.10
C ALA A 98 41.88 35.53 -25.88
N GLU A 99 41.08 35.84 -24.86
CA GLU A 99 39.79 35.17 -24.68
C GLU A 99 38.68 35.91 -25.44
N ILE A 100 37.80 35.14 -26.09
CA ILE A 100 36.71 35.70 -26.87
C ILE A 100 35.51 36.08 -25.96
N ALA A 101 35.01 37.29 -26.11
CA ALA A 101 33.93 37.86 -25.29
C ALA A 101 32.54 37.66 -25.92
N VAL A 102 32.10 36.41 -26.07
CA VAL A 102 30.75 36.05 -26.58
C VAL A 102 29.86 35.42 -25.51
N LEU A 103 28.56 35.36 -25.78
CA LEU A 103 27.60 34.61 -24.96
C LEU A 103 28.03 33.14 -24.86
N GLY A 104 28.10 32.61 -23.64
CA GLY A 104 28.57 31.26 -23.37
C GLY A 104 30.10 31.08 -23.27
N SER A 105 30.89 32.15 -23.47
CA SER A 105 32.34 32.08 -23.29
C SER A 105 32.76 31.88 -21.82
N PRO A 106 33.92 31.24 -21.57
CA PRO A 106 34.51 31.16 -20.23
C PRO A 106 34.78 32.54 -19.62
N PHE A 107 35.23 33.50 -20.43
CA PHE A 107 35.46 34.88 -20.01
C PHE A 107 34.19 35.54 -19.48
N LEU A 108 33.10 35.49 -20.26
CA LEU A 108 31.84 36.12 -19.85
C LEU A 108 31.27 35.46 -18.59
N SER A 109 31.42 34.14 -18.46
CA SER A 109 31.02 33.41 -17.25
C SER A 109 31.80 33.88 -16.02
N GLN A 110 33.13 34.01 -16.14
CA GLN A 110 34.02 34.53 -15.10
C GLN A 110 33.69 36.00 -14.76
N LEU A 111 33.43 36.84 -15.76
CA LEU A 111 33.02 38.23 -15.57
C LEU A 111 31.70 38.32 -14.81
N ILE A 112 30.70 37.51 -15.18
CA ILE A 112 29.41 37.46 -14.49
C ILE A 112 29.59 36.95 -13.05
N GLU A 113 30.45 35.95 -12.84
CA GLU A 113 30.77 35.44 -11.50
C GLU A 113 31.45 36.50 -10.64
N ALA A 114 32.45 37.22 -11.17
CA ALA A 114 33.11 38.33 -10.51
C ALA A 114 32.14 39.46 -10.16
N ILE A 115 31.26 39.83 -11.11
CA ILE A 115 30.21 40.82 -10.89
C ILE A 115 29.25 40.35 -9.80
N ARG A 116 28.83 39.08 -9.81
CA ARG A 116 27.93 38.52 -8.79
C ARG A 116 28.58 38.46 -7.42
N ALA A 117 29.83 38.03 -7.34
CA ALA A 117 30.58 37.97 -6.09
C ALA A 117 30.75 39.37 -5.48
N ARG A 118 31.01 40.38 -6.31
CA ARG A 118 31.09 41.78 -5.86
C ARG A 118 29.71 42.37 -5.53
N ALA A 119 28.70 42.09 -6.34
CA ALA A 119 27.35 42.57 -6.11
C ALA A 119 26.71 41.92 -4.87
N ALA A 120 27.17 40.74 -4.46
CA ALA A 120 26.68 40.06 -3.27
C ALA A 120 27.04 40.79 -1.97
N ARG A 121 28.08 41.64 -1.95
CA ARG A 121 28.50 42.39 -0.75
C ARG A 121 28.95 43.81 -1.09
N LEU A 122 28.23 44.80 -0.56
CA LEU A 122 28.57 46.22 -0.71
C LEU A 122 29.06 46.77 0.62
N SER A 123 30.35 47.11 0.71
CA SER A 123 30.92 47.78 1.88
C SER A 123 30.94 49.30 1.70
N LEU A 124 30.26 50.01 2.59
CA LEU A 124 30.07 51.45 2.58
C LEU A 124 31.18 52.22 3.31
N GLY A 125 32.00 51.54 4.13
CA GLY A 125 33.07 52.19 4.92
C GLY A 125 32.66 52.46 6.36
N LEU A 126 33.30 53.45 7.00
CA LEU A 126 33.09 53.79 8.41
C LEU A 126 31.99 54.87 8.54
N ILE A 127 31.02 54.63 9.43
CA ILE A 127 30.03 55.63 9.84
C ILE A 127 30.68 56.56 10.88
N ALA A 128 30.66 57.86 10.63
CA ALA A 128 31.27 58.86 11.49
C ALA A 128 30.69 58.81 12.92
N PRO A 129 31.52 58.86 13.98
CA PRO A 129 31.02 59.06 15.34
C PRO A 129 30.43 60.47 15.49
N ALA A 130 29.38 60.60 16.30
CA ALA A 130 28.81 61.90 16.63
C ALA A 130 29.82 62.70 17.47
N SER A 131 30.10 63.94 17.07
CA SER A 131 31.12 64.82 17.65
C SER A 131 30.89 65.21 19.12
N SER A 132 29.84 64.70 19.77
CA SER A 132 29.43 65.03 21.14
C SER A 132 29.81 63.98 22.20
N ALA A 133 30.42 62.84 21.82
CA ALA A 133 31.04 61.95 22.80
C ALA A 133 32.38 62.55 23.25
N SER A 134 32.30 63.49 24.20
CA SER A 134 33.46 64.14 24.80
C SER A 134 34.45 63.07 25.27
N SER A 135 35.68 63.14 24.78
CA SER A 135 36.84 62.50 25.41
C SER A 135 36.78 62.75 26.92
N PRO A 136 36.89 61.71 27.79
CA PRO A 136 37.13 61.92 29.22
C PRO A 136 38.50 62.54 29.50
N LEU A 137 39.30 62.75 28.46
CA LEU A 137 40.66 63.24 28.51
C LEU A 137 40.71 64.61 27.82
N SER A 138 40.27 65.67 28.50
CA SER A 138 40.81 67.04 28.39
C SER A 138 39.86 68.09 29.00
N ARG A 139 39.83 68.20 30.32
CA ARG A 139 39.62 69.50 30.97
C ARG A 139 40.33 69.51 32.33
N ARG A 140 41.66 69.66 32.29
CA ARG A 140 42.43 70.20 33.42
C ARG A 140 42.08 71.69 33.51
N GLU A 141 41.02 72.01 34.23
CA GLU A 141 40.87 73.35 34.79
C GLU A 141 41.93 73.50 35.88
N ARG A 142 42.75 74.53 35.69
CA ARG A 142 43.85 74.91 36.55
C ARG A 142 43.26 75.54 37.81
N GLY A 143 42.92 74.72 38.80
CA GLY A 143 42.55 75.12 40.15
C GLY A 143 43.66 74.74 41.13
N THR A 144 44.22 75.73 41.80
CA THR A 144 45.27 75.60 42.81
C THR A 144 44.71 75.11 44.16
N GLY A 145 45.35 74.08 44.73
CA GLY A 145 45.39 73.87 46.19
C GLY A 145 44.75 72.57 46.71
N GLY A 146 45.52 71.78 47.47
CA GLY A 146 45.02 70.78 48.42
C GLY A 146 45.55 69.36 48.19
N GLU A 147 46.58 68.98 48.95
CA GLU A 147 47.06 67.60 49.12
C GLU A 147 46.03 66.76 49.87
N ASP A 148 45.77 65.53 49.38
CA ASP A 148 45.70 64.27 50.14
C ASP A 148 44.75 63.24 49.50
N GLY A 149 45.29 62.04 49.23
CA GLY A 149 44.51 60.80 49.33
C GLY A 149 43.89 60.22 48.05
N ARG A 150 44.68 59.39 47.34
CA ARG A 150 44.25 58.18 46.59
C ARG A 150 43.00 58.33 45.69
N GLU A 151 43.21 58.84 44.47
CA GLU A 151 42.25 58.63 43.37
C GLU A 151 42.27 57.17 42.89
N ARG A 152 41.27 56.45 43.37
CA ARG A 152 40.79 55.16 42.87
C ARG A 152 40.33 55.37 41.42
N GLY A 153 40.90 54.62 40.48
CA GLY A 153 40.49 54.67 39.07
C GLY A 153 38.99 54.44 38.95
N ASP A 154 38.28 55.48 38.49
CA ASP A 154 36.83 55.50 38.38
C ASP A 154 36.40 54.69 37.13
N HIS A 155 36.23 53.38 37.34
CA HIS A 155 35.56 52.50 36.39
C HIS A 155 34.05 52.75 36.52
N SER A 156 33.50 53.64 35.69
CA SER A 156 32.06 53.84 35.59
C SER A 156 31.37 52.57 35.05
N GLY A 157 30.99 51.70 35.99
CA GLY A 157 30.21 50.50 35.71
C GLY A 157 28.83 50.90 35.17
N VAL A 158 28.39 50.22 34.12
CA VAL A 158 27.01 50.30 33.62
C VAL A 158 26.21 49.23 34.35
N ASP A 159 25.12 49.63 35.00
CA ASP A 159 24.19 48.69 35.63
C ASP A 159 23.40 47.94 34.56
N LEU A 160 23.18 46.64 34.77
CA LEU A 160 22.33 45.82 33.90
C LEU A 160 20.87 46.00 34.32
N PRO A 161 19.99 46.61 33.50
CA PRO A 161 18.61 46.86 33.90
C PRO A 161 17.72 45.62 33.79
N ILE A 162 18.21 44.53 33.18
CA ILE A 162 17.45 43.31 32.95
C ILE A 162 17.73 42.33 34.10
N PRO A 163 16.69 41.77 34.74
CA PRO A 163 16.88 40.77 35.79
C PRO A 163 17.43 39.46 35.21
N VAL A 164 18.33 38.82 35.97
CA VAL A 164 18.76 37.43 35.72
C VAL A 164 17.87 36.51 36.55
N ARG A 165 17.18 35.58 35.88
CA ARG A 165 16.35 34.58 36.56
C ARG A 165 17.26 33.68 37.39
N ASP A 166 16.91 33.52 38.66
CA ASP A 166 17.63 32.67 39.61
C ASP A 166 19.15 32.91 39.56
N GLY A 167 19.59 34.17 39.51
CA GLY A 167 20.99 34.51 39.35
C GLY A 167 21.37 35.92 39.78
N THR A 168 22.68 36.19 39.74
CA THR A 168 23.30 37.46 40.10
C THR A 168 24.19 37.98 38.98
N VAL A 169 24.41 39.30 38.99
CA VAL A 169 25.21 40.01 37.98
C VAL A 169 26.47 40.54 38.65
N LYS A 170 27.64 40.26 38.08
CA LYS A 170 28.91 40.87 38.51
C LYS A 170 29.16 42.18 37.74
N SER A 171 29.99 43.06 38.32
CA SER A 171 30.31 44.39 37.77
C SER A 171 30.71 44.36 36.29
N SER A 172 30.26 45.34 35.51
CA SER A 172 30.59 45.45 34.08
C SER A 172 31.97 46.03 33.81
N LYS A 173 32.50 45.70 32.63
CA LYS A 173 33.64 46.42 32.01
C LYS A 173 33.20 47.01 30.67
N THR A 174 33.45 48.30 30.47
CA THR A 174 33.13 49.02 29.23
C THR A 174 34.37 49.20 28.37
N LYS A 175 34.29 48.92 27.06
CA LYS A 175 35.38 49.06 26.09
C LYS A 175 34.87 49.64 24.76
N LEU A 176 35.77 50.24 23.97
CA LEU A 176 35.49 50.65 22.59
C LEU A 176 35.69 49.47 21.63
N ALA A 177 34.78 49.33 20.67
CA ALA A 177 34.77 48.26 19.68
C ALA A 177 34.28 48.77 18.32
N VAL A 178 34.76 48.17 17.23
CA VAL A 178 34.24 48.41 15.87
C VAL A 178 33.36 47.24 15.49
N HIS A 179 32.10 47.53 15.16
CA HIS A 179 31.13 46.51 14.77
C HIS A 179 30.75 46.68 13.30
N PRO A 180 30.66 45.59 12.51
CA PRO A 180 29.96 45.59 11.25
C PRO A 180 28.46 45.72 11.47
N VAL A 181 27.84 46.67 10.78
CA VAL A 181 26.38 46.82 10.66
C VAL A 181 25.97 46.60 9.22
N GLY A 182 24.80 46.02 8.97
CA GLY A 182 24.38 45.78 7.60
C GLY A 182 22.91 45.42 7.40
N ARG A 183 22.50 45.43 6.14
CA ARG A 183 21.16 45.11 5.66
C ARG A 183 21.24 44.06 4.56
N LEU A 184 20.36 43.06 4.62
CA LEU A 184 20.21 42.04 3.59
C LEU A 184 19.08 42.42 2.63
N VAL A 185 19.41 42.51 1.35
CA VAL A 185 18.46 42.60 0.25
C VAL A 185 18.21 41.17 -0.26
N ALA A 186 16.96 40.74 -0.26
CA ALA A 186 16.58 39.40 -0.67
C ALA A 186 15.36 39.39 -1.61
N ARG A 187 15.37 38.50 -2.60
CA ARG A 187 14.17 38.20 -3.39
C ARG A 187 13.37 37.13 -2.66
N VAL A 188 12.15 37.47 -2.28
CA VAL A 188 11.20 36.56 -1.64
C VAL A 188 10.16 36.12 -2.66
N VAL A 189 10.09 34.81 -2.90
CA VAL A 189 9.15 34.16 -3.83
C VAL A 189 8.16 33.34 -3.02
N LEU A 190 6.88 33.70 -3.07
CA LEU A 190 5.79 32.97 -2.44
C LEU A 190 5.08 32.11 -3.49
N ARG A 191 5.00 30.80 -3.26
CA ARG A 191 4.35 29.83 -4.15
C ARG A 191 3.25 29.09 -3.42
N ALA A 192 2.08 28.97 -4.05
CA ALA A 192 0.99 28.10 -3.59
C ALA A 192 0.12 27.71 -4.77
N GLY A 193 -0.01 26.41 -5.05
CA GLY A 193 -0.66 25.92 -6.26
C GLY A 193 -0.04 26.53 -7.52
N ALA A 194 -0.88 27.10 -8.39
CA ALA A 194 -0.45 27.78 -9.61
C ALA A 194 -0.01 29.26 -9.40
N GLY A 195 -0.28 29.87 -8.24
CA GLY A 195 0.04 31.28 -8.04
C GLY A 195 1.43 31.48 -7.44
N VAL A 196 2.14 32.43 -8.05
CA VAL A 196 3.50 32.85 -7.69
C VAL A 196 3.49 34.35 -7.48
N GLU A 197 4.07 34.80 -6.38
CA GLU A 197 4.29 36.22 -6.07
C GLU A 197 5.79 36.43 -5.78
N GLU A 198 6.40 37.43 -6.40
CA GLU A 198 7.80 37.77 -6.21
C GLU A 198 7.92 39.23 -5.75
N ALA A 199 8.77 39.51 -4.77
CA ALA A 199 9.25 40.86 -4.54
C ALA A 199 10.65 40.87 -3.94
N VAL A 200 11.32 42.02 -4.10
CA VAL A 200 12.55 42.32 -3.38
C VAL A 200 12.17 42.91 -2.03
N VAL A 201 12.72 42.34 -0.96
CA VAL A 201 12.48 42.75 0.43
C VAL A 201 13.84 43.04 1.04
N GLU A 202 13.91 44.16 1.75
CA GLU A 202 15.10 44.57 2.49
C GLU A 202 14.87 44.30 3.98
N SER A 203 15.88 43.75 4.67
CA SER A 203 15.85 43.67 6.13
C SER A 203 15.94 45.07 6.74
N ASP A 204 15.81 45.19 8.06
CA ASP A 204 16.26 46.40 8.73
C ASP A 204 17.80 46.39 8.81
N VAL A 205 18.41 47.45 9.34
CA VAL A 205 19.86 47.49 9.60
C VAL A 205 20.13 46.77 10.92
N TYR A 206 21.04 45.80 10.89
CA TYR A 206 21.43 44.98 12.03
C TYR A 206 22.90 45.22 12.37
N ASP A 207 23.22 45.18 13.66
CA ASP A 207 24.57 44.87 14.10
C ASP A 207 24.85 43.39 13.84
N LEU A 208 25.74 43.11 12.90
CA LEU A 208 26.02 41.75 12.44
C LEU A 208 26.81 40.95 13.48
N SER A 209 27.40 41.61 14.49
CA SER A 209 28.10 40.96 15.60
C SER A 209 27.13 40.59 16.72
N ALA A 210 26.25 41.52 17.10
CA ALA A 210 25.27 41.27 18.14
C ALA A 210 23.99 40.60 17.64
N GLY A 211 23.76 40.55 16.33
CA GLY A 211 22.56 39.97 15.74
C GLY A 211 21.28 40.76 16.04
N ALA A 212 21.40 42.05 16.35
CA ALA A 212 20.32 42.89 16.85
C ALA A 212 20.07 44.09 15.94
N LYS A 213 18.80 44.52 15.83
CA LYS A 213 18.43 45.70 15.06
C LYS A 213 19.05 46.94 15.69
N VAL A 214 19.68 47.79 14.87
CA VAL A 214 20.24 49.06 15.35
C VAL A 214 19.14 50.11 15.56
N GLY A 215 19.42 51.12 16.38
CA GLY A 215 18.50 52.26 16.58
C GLY A 215 18.32 53.09 15.31
N ASP A 216 17.19 53.81 15.22
CA ASP A 216 16.79 54.56 14.03
C ASP A 216 17.81 55.62 13.60
N ASP A 217 18.51 56.26 14.55
CA ASP A 217 19.57 57.23 14.25
C ASP A 217 20.72 56.60 13.44
N LEU A 218 21.20 55.43 13.87
CA LEU A 218 22.27 54.71 13.19
C LEU A 218 21.78 54.11 11.87
N ALA A 219 20.53 53.63 11.81
CA ALA A 219 19.92 53.18 10.57
C ALA A 219 19.78 54.33 9.55
N GLY A 220 19.48 55.55 10.01
CA GLY A 220 19.46 56.76 9.21
C GLY A 220 20.84 57.10 8.64
N ALA A 221 21.87 57.13 9.49
CA ALA A 221 23.25 57.37 9.07
C ALA A 221 23.75 56.32 8.06
N PHE A 222 23.39 55.04 8.27
CA PHE A 222 23.66 53.98 7.30
C PHE A 222 22.99 54.26 5.95
N GLY A 223 21.72 54.68 5.94
CA GLY A 223 20.98 55.02 4.72
C GLY A 223 21.50 56.28 4.01
N ASP A 224 22.04 57.25 4.74
CA ASP A 224 22.71 58.43 4.16
C ASP A 224 24.02 58.05 3.46
N LEU A 225 24.81 57.17 4.08
CA LEU A 225 26.05 56.66 3.51
C LEU A 225 25.76 55.79 2.27
N GLU A 226 24.76 54.91 2.33
CA GLU A 226 24.34 54.07 1.21
C GLU A 226 23.87 54.89 0.00
N ALA A 227 23.16 55.99 0.26
CA ALA A 227 22.69 56.89 -0.79
C ALA A 227 23.76 57.86 -1.32
N GLY A 228 24.98 57.82 -0.78
CA GLY A 228 26.07 58.73 -1.13
C GLY A 228 25.81 60.19 -0.74
N ARG A 229 24.96 60.43 0.27
CA ARG A 229 24.71 61.78 0.81
C ARG A 229 25.84 62.25 1.72
N VAL A 230 26.62 61.31 2.26
CA VAL A 230 27.73 61.53 3.18
C VAL A 230 28.90 60.63 2.75
N GLU A 231 30.13 61.14 2.86
CA GLU A 231 31.35 60.36 2.60
C GLU A 231 31.72 59.51 3.83
N PRO A 232 32.33 58.32 3.65
CA PRO A 232 32.80 57.50 4.76
C PRO A 232 33.86 58.22 5.60
N ALA A 233 33.82 58.02 6.92
CA ALA A 233 34.79 58.59 7.84
C ALA A 233 36.20 57.97 7.68
N ASP A 234 37.22 58.67 8.20
CA ASP A 234 38.60 58.21 8.11
C ASP A 234 38.80 56.97 9.00
N PRO A 235 39.30 55.84 8.46
CA PRO A 235 39.58 54.63 9.25
C PRO A 235 40.53 54.85 10.44
N SER A 236 41.35 55.91 10.42
CA SER A 236 42.23 56.27 11.54
C SER A 236 41.45 56.69 12.80
N ASP A 237 40.20 57.12 12.66
CA ASP A 237 39.30 57.50 13.77
C ASP A 237 38.97 56.32 14.70
N VAL A 238 39.16 55.08 14.23
CA VAL A 238 38.88 53.84 14.99
C VAL A 238 40.12 53.01 15.32
N ALA A 239 41.33 53.50 15.05
CA ALA A 239 42.58 52.74 15.13
C ALA A 239 42.90 52.12 16.52
N LYS A 240 42.28 52.62 17.60
CA LYS A 240 42.47 52.11 18.97
C LYS A 240 41.38 51.14 19.44
N ALA A 241 40.31 50.97 18.66
CA ALA A 241 39.16 50.13 19.02
C ALA A 241 39.34 48.70 18.49
N ALA A 242 38.91 47.70 19.26
CA ALA A 242 38.98 46.31 18.84
C ALA A 242 37.88 46.00 17.82
N PHE A 243 38.22 45.36 16.70
CA PHE A 243 37.22 44.88 15.75
C PHE A 243 36.50 43.65 16.32
N VAL A 244 35.17 43.68 16.34
CA VAL A 244 34.34 42.54 16.71
C VAL A 244 33.79 41.94 15.42
N PRO A 245 34.08 40.66 15.13
CA PRO A 245 33.62 40.03 13.91
C PRO A 245 32.10 39.86 13.91
N ALA A 246 31.53 39.86 12.71
CA ALA A 246 30.15 39.42 12.50
C ALA A 246 29.99 37.96 12.96
N ARG A 247 28.75 37.59 13.30
CA ARG A 247 28.38 36.21 13.62
C ARG A 247 28.64 35.28 12.44
N GLU A 248 28.73 33.99 12.76
CA GLU A 248 28.81 32.95 11.74
C GLU A 248 27.67 33.10 10.72
N PRO A 249 27.93 32.91 9.41
CA PRO A 249 26.96 33.17 8.36
C PRO A 249 25.62 32.43 8.55
N ALA A 250 25.66 31.21 9.09
CA ALA A 250 24.47 30.42 9.36
C ALA A 250 23.55 31.06 10.41
N ASP A 251 24.13 31.61 11.49
CA ASP A 251 23.38 32.26 12.57
C ASP A 251 22.84 33.61 12.13
N LEU A 252 23.66 34.37 11.39
CA LEU A 252 23.24 35.63 10.81
C LEU A 252 22.07 35.43 9.84
N LEU A 253 22.15 34.40 8.99
CA LEU A 253 21.08 34.06 8.07
C LEU A 253 19.79 33.69 8.81
N ARG A 254 19.85 32.88 9.89
CA ARG A 254 18.66 32.55 10.69
C ARG A 254 17.98 33.81 11.23
N LEU A 255 18.75 34.73 11.82
CA LEU A 255 18.24 35.98 12.37
C LEU A 255 17.60 36.87 11.30
N LEU A 256 18.30 37.09 10.19
CA LEU A 256 17.83 37.92 9.10
C LEU A 256 16.60 37.32 8.39
N LEU A 257 16.55 35.98 8.25
CA LEU A 257 15.38 35.29 7.71
C LEU A 257 14.15 35.43 8.60
N SER A 258 14.29 35.33 9.93
CA SER A 258 13.18 35.57 10.86
C SER A 258 12.61 36.98 10.70
N HIS A 259 13.48 37.97 10.52
CA HIS A 259 13.02 39.34 10.28
C HIS A 259 12.40 39.53 8.89
N LEU A 260 12.97 38.94 7.83
CA LEU A 260 12.37 38.96 6.49
C LEU A 260 10.99 38.30 6.49
N GLN A 261 10.79 37.27 7.31
CA GLN A 261 9.49 36.65 7.53
C GLN A 261 8.51 37.62 8.21
N GLU A 262 8.94 38.38 9.22
CA GLU A 262 8.12 39.42 9.86
C GLU A 262 7.73 40.52 8.86
N LYS A 263 8.69 41.06 8.08
CA LYS A 263 8.43 42.06 7.03
C LYS A 263 7.50 41.54 5.94
N SER A 264 7.53 40.24 5.66
CA SER A 264 6.69 39.59 4.65
C SER A 264 5.40 39.03 5.23
N ALA A 265 5.10 39.21 6.53
CA ALA A 265 4.01 38.53 7.21
C ALA A 265 2.65 38.83 6.57
N GLU A 266 2.37 40.10 6.25
CA GLU A 266 1.12 40.50 5.58
C GLU A 266 0.98 39.85 4.21
N ARG A 267 2.06 39.80 3.42
CA ARG A 267 2.08 39.17 2.09
C ARG A 267 1.89 37.66 2.17
N VAL A 268 2.55 37.01 3.12
CA VAL A 268 2.40 35.58 3.40
C VAL A 268 0.97 35.28 3.84
N ALA A 269 0.38 36.09 4.71
CA ALA A 269 -1.00 35.95 5.17
C ALA A 269 -1.99 36.13 4.01
N ALA A 270 -1.82 37.17 3.19
CA ALA A 270 -2.64 37.40 2.00
C ALA A 270 -2.54 36.24 1.00
N ARG A 271 -1.33 35.73 0.75
CA ARG A 271 -1.11 34.57 -0.14
C ARG A 271 -1.74 33.29 0.42
N ARG A 272 -1.66 33.09 1.74
CA ARG A 272 -2.30 31.94 2.41
C ARG A 272 -3.82 32.00 2.27
N ALA A 273 -4.43 33.15 2.54
CA ALA A 273 -5.86 33.34 2.37
C ALA A 273 -6.31 33.08 0.91
N ALA A 274 -5.56 33.61 -0.07
CA ALA A 274 -5.84 33.37 -1.49
C ALA A 274 -5.67 31.88 -1.87
N ALA A 275 -4.65 31.21 -1.34
CA ALA A 275 -4.41 29.78 -1.58
C ALA A 275 -5.49 28.90 -0.95
N GLU A 276 -5.98 29.23 0.25
CA GLU A 276 -7.09 28.53 0.91
C GLU A 276 -8.39 28.66 0.11
N GLN A 277 -8.70 29.84 -0.41
CA GLN A 277 -9.87 30.05 -1.28
C GLN A 277 -9.77 29.25 -2.60
N ALA A 278 -8.59 29.28 -3.23
CA ALA A 278 -8.35 28.52 -4.46
C ALA A 278 -8.41 27.00 -4.20
N LEU A 279 -7.82 26.52 -3.11
CA LEU A 279 -7.86 25.12 -2.70
C LEU A 279 -9.31 24.68 -2.45
N ALA A 280 -10.10 25.46 -1.70
CA ALA A 280 -11.50 25.13 -1.45
C ALA A 280 -12.30 25.01 -2.75
N THR A 281 -12.04 25.90 -3.72
CA THR A 281 -12.68 25.86 -5.04
C THR A 281 -12.30 24.61 -5.83
N GLU A 282 -11.02 24.24 -5.84
CA GLU A 282 -10.52 23.08 -6.58
C GLU A 282 -10.93 21.76 -5.91
N LEU A 283 -10.89 21.67 -4.58
CA LEU A 283 -11.40 20.50 -3.86
C LEU A 283 -12.89 20.29 -4.16
N ALA A 284 -13.70 21.35 -4.11
CA ALA A 284 -15.13 21.24 -4.44
C ALA A 284 -15.35 20.80 -5.90
N ARG A 285 -14.46 21.16 -6.83
CA ARG A 285 -14.50 20.69 -8.23
C ARG A 285 -14.11 19.22 -8.33
N LEU A 286 -13.05 18.79 -7.65
CA LEU A 286 -12.60 17.40 -7.61
C LEU A 286 -13.68 16.50 -7.00
N ASP A 287 -14.27 16.93 -5.89
CA ASP A 287 -15.33 16.19 -5.20
C ASP A 287 -16.52 15.97 -6.15
N ARG A 288 -17.02 17.02 -6.83
CA ARG A 288 -18.11 16.88 -7.83
C ARG A 288 -17.73 15.97 -9.00
N TYR A 289 -16.49 16.06 -9.49
CA TYR A 289 -16.02 15.24 -10.61
C TYR A 289 -15.98 13.76 -10.23
N PHE A 290 -15.41 13.42 -9.08
CA PHE A 290 -15.33 12.04 -8.62
C PHE A 290 -16.69 11.50 -8.16
N GLU A 291 -17.54 12.32 -7.56
CA GLU A 291 -18.93 11.96 -7.25
C GLU A 291 -19.71 11.58 -8.52
N SER A 292 -19.59 12.36 -9.59
CA SER A 292 -20.19 12.03 -10.89
C SER A 292 -19.71 10.68 -11.43
N ILE A 293 -18.40 10.42 -11.38
CA ILE A 293 -17.83 9.14 -11.84
C ILE A 293 -18.33 7.98 -10.98
N LEU A 294 -18.31 8.14 -9.64
CA LEU A 294 -18.74 7.11 -8.71
C LEU A 294 -20.22 6.74 -8.89
N THR A 295 -21.05 7.72 -9.26
CA THR A 295 -22.49 7.49 -9.52
C THR A 295 -22.72 6.62 -10.77
N GLU A 296 -21.77 6.62 -11.72
CA GLU A 296 -21.82 5.83 -12.95
C GLU A 296 -21.20 4.43 -12.78
N GLN A 297 -20.52 4.13 -11.66
CA GLN A 297 -19.89 2.83 -11.40
C GLN A 297 -20.83 1.89 -10.62
N ALA A 298 -21.08 0.70 -11.16
CA ALA A 298 -21.82 -0.36 -10.48
C ALA A 298 -20.91 -1.46 -9.92
N ASP A 299 -19.65 -1.53 -10.38
CA ASP A 299 -18.66 -2.54 -9.96
C ASP A 299 -17.94 -2.12 -8.66
N PRO A 300 -17.98 -2.93 -7.58
CA PRO A 300 -17.31 -2.61 -6.32
C PRO A 300 -15.80 -2.39 -6.42
N GLU A 301 -15.11 -3.11 -7.32
CA GLU A 301 -13.65 -2.97 -7.49
C GLU A 301 -13.29 -1.64 -8.19
N ALA A 302 -14.06 -1.27 -9.23
CA ALA A 302 -13.97 0.03 -9.86
C ALA A 302 -14.28 1.18 -8.87
N VAL A 303 -15.31 1.03 -8.03
CA VAL A 303 -15.64 2.02 -6.97
C VAL A 303 -14.45 2.22 -6.03
N ALA A 304 -13.87 1.14 -5.48
CA ALA A 304 -12.73 1.24 -4.58
C ALA A 304 -11.52 1.92 -5.24
N THR A 305 -11.26 1.62 -6.52
CA THR A 305 -10.16 2.22 -7.29
C THR A 305 -10.36 3.73 -7.49
N VAL A 306 -11.57 4.15 -7.86
CA VAL A 306 -11.92 5.56 -8.06
C VAL A 306 -11.84 6.33 -6.73
N THR A 307 -12.32 5.75 -5.62
CA THR A 307 -12.23 6.36 -4.29
C THR A 307 -10.77 6.57 -3.87
N ALA A 308 -9.91 5.57 -4.03
CA ALA A 308 -8.49 5.69 -3.71
C ALA A 308 -7.79 6.77 -4.57
N LEU A 309 -8.16 6.88 -5.85
CA LEU A 309 -7.66 7.95 -6.73
C LEU A 309 -8.14 9.34 -6.28
N ALA A 310 -9.41 9.47 -5.88
CA ALA A 310 -9.98 10.71 -5.38
C ALA A 310 -9.25 11.20 -4.11
N GLU A 311 -9.03 10.31 -3.13
CA GLU A 311 -8.28 10.62 -1.91
C GLU A 311 -6.83 11.03 -2.20
N ARG A 312 -6.18 10.32 -3.12
CA ARG A 312 -4.81 10.67 -3.55
C ARG A 312 -4.75 12.06 -4.18
N ARG A 313 -5.68 12.38 -5.09
CA ARG A 313 -5.73 13.69 -5.75
C ARG A 313 -6.03 14.82 -4.77
N ARG A 314 -6.95 14.59 -3.83
CA ARG A 314 -7.24 15.52 -2.72
C ARG A 314 -5.99 15.82 -1.91
N THR A 315 -5.25 14.79 -1.51
CA THR A 315 -4.01 14.93 -0.73
C THR A 315 -2.92 15.67 -1.52
N GLU A 316 -2.79 15.38 -2.82
CA GLU A 316 -1.86 16.07 -3.72
C GLU A 316 -2.19 17.57 -3.82
N GLU A 317 -3.47 17.92 -3.96
CA GLU A 317 -3.90 19.31 -4.11
C GLU A 317 -3.73 20.11 -2.81
N ILE A 318 -4.03 19.51 -1.66
CA ILE A 318 -3.74 20.10 -0.34
C ILE A 318 -2.24 20.40 -0.22
N ARG A 319 -1.39 19.44 -0.57
CA ARG A 319 0.07 19.61 -0.51
C ARG A 319 0.57 20.69 -1.47
N ARG A 320 0.00 20.77 -2.68
CA ARG A 320 0.36 21.81 -3.68
C ARG A 320 -0.06 23.21 -3.25
N SER A 321 -1.19 23.32 -2.55
CA SER A 321 -1.72 24.59 -2.07
C SER A 321 -1.06 25.13 -0.79
N GLN A 322 -0.18 24.36 -0.16
CA GLN A 322 0.65 24.86 0.94
C GLN A 322 1.56 26.01 0.46
N VAL A 323 1.49 27.14 1.14
CA VAL A 323 2.34 28.30 0.85
C VAL A 323 3.79 27.97 1.19
N LYS A 324 4.67 28.09 0.20
CA LYS A 324 6.12 27.98 0.34
C LYS A 324 6.77 29.32 0.02
N ALA A 325 7.57 29.82 0.96
CA ALA A 325 8.43 30.98 0.74
C ALA A 325 9.84 30.50 0.38
N ILE A 326 10.37 31.00 -0.73
CA ILE A 326 11.76 30.78 -1.14
C ILE A 326 12.46 32.13 -1.06
N VAL A 327 13.50 32.21 -0.24
CA VAL A 327 14.29 33.44 -0.07
C VAL A 327 15.62 33.27 -0.81
N HIS A 328 15.88 34.19 -1.73
CA HIS A 328 17.16 34.28 -2.43
C HIS A 328 17.90 35.54 -1.96
N PRO A 329 18.95 35.41 -1.13
CA PRO A 329 19.85 36.51 -0.81
C PRO A 329 20.40 37.12 -2.10
N LEU A 330 20.25 38.44 -2.27
CA LEU A 330 20.76 39.16 -3.45
C LEU A 330 22.04 39.90 -3.10
N GLN A 331 22.03 40.66 -1.99
CA GLN A 331 23.13 41.53 -1.60
C GLN A 331 23.11 41.80 -0.10
N LEU A 332 24.27 41.72 0.54
CA LEU A 332 24.51 42.24 1.88
C LEU A 332 25.18 43.62 1.76
N VAL A 333 24.50 44.67 2.19
CA VAL A 333 25.08 46.01 2.31
C VAL A 333 25.59 46.17 3.72
N GLU A 334 26.84 46.60 3.90
CA GLU A 334 27.49 46.69 5.20
C GLU A 334 28.26 48.00 5.38
N ALA A 335 28.38 48.43 6.62
CA ALA A 335 29.23 49.52 7.05
C ALA A 335 29.88 49.13 8.38
N THR A 336 30.87 49.88 8.81
CA THR A 336 31.47 49.74 10.14
C THR A 336 31.08 50.93 11.00
N VAL A 337 30.92 50.71 12.30
CA VAL A 337 30.55 51.75 13.25
C VAL A 337 31.32 51.57 14.55
N LEU A 338 31.70 52.70 15.16
CA LEU A 338 32.32 52.71 16.46
C LEU A 338 31.26 52.58 17.56
N MET A 339 31.42 51.57 18.40
CA MET A 339 30.51 51.18 19.46
C MET A 339 31.24 51.21 20.82
N GLN A 340 30.48 51.46 21.89
CA GLN A 340 30.89 51.09 23.23
C GLN A 340 30.20 49.80 23.62
N ARG A 341 30.96 48.85 24.19
CA ARG A 341 30.49 47.53 24.62
C ARG A 341 30.68 47.38 26.12
N ALA A 342 29.61 47.05 26.82
CA ALA A 342 29.62 46.67 28.23
C ALA A 342 29.42 45.16 28.33
N GLU A 343 30.24 44.50 29.14
CA GLU A 343 30.18 43.05 29.35
C GLU A 343 30.01 42.74 30.84
N TRP A 344 29.02 41.90 31.14
CA TRP A 344 28.73 41.38 32.49
C TRP A 344 29.00 39.88 32.54
N GLN A 345 29.46 39.44 33.70
CA GLN A 345 29.52 38.03 34.08
C GLN A 345 28.27 37.72 34.90
N LEU A 346 27.44 36.80 34.44
CA LEU A 346 26.23 36.34 35.08
C LEU A 346 26.52 35.04 35.82
N GLU A 347 25.92 34.85 37.00
CA GLU A 347 26.06 33.63 37.78
C GLU A 347 24.68 33.14 38.25
N SER A 348 24.32 31.89 37.97
CA SER A 348 23.05 31.31 38.43
C SER A 348 23.16 30.83 39.89
N ALA A 349 22.02 30.59 40.52
CA ALA A 349 21.90 29.98 41.84
C ALA A 349 22.52 28.57 41.90
N HIS A 350 22.68 27.92 40.74
CA HIS A 350 23.32 26.62 40.59
C HIS A 350 24.83 26.72 40.26
N GLY A 351 25.44 27.91 40.38
CA GLY A 351 26.86 28.15 40.13
C GLY A 351 27.26 28.17 38.64
N ARG A 352 26.29 28.22 37.72
CA ARG A 352 26.53 28.33 36.27
C ARG A 352 26.95 29.74 35.92
N ARG A 353 27.82 29.91 34.93
CA ARG A 353 28.38 31.22 34.60
C ARG A 353 28.26 31.51 33.11
N ALA A 354 27.68 32.65 32.77
CA ALA A 354 27.54 33.08 31.37
C ALA A 354 27.97 34.54 31.20
N THR A 355 28.32 34.91 29.98
CA THR A 355 28.61 36.32 29.63
C THR A 355 27.42 36.95 28.91
N PHE A 356 27.11 38.19 29.26
CA PHE A 356 26.16 39.01 28.52
C PHE A 356 26.79 40.34 28.14
N SER A 357 26.53 40.79 26.93
CA SER A 357 27.07 42.05 26.43
C SER A 357 25.97 42.97 25.92
N ALA A 358 26.08 44.25 26.25
CA ALA A 358 25.30 45.32 25.65
C ALA A 358 26.23 46.23 24.87
N GLN A 359 25.63 47.00 23.97
CA GLN A 359 26.38 47.90 23.11
C GLN A 359 25.62 49.19 22.85
N ARG A 360 26.33 50.29 22.65
CA ARG A 360 25.74 51.55 22.21
C ARG A 360 26.59 52.17 21.12
N SER A 361 25.90 52.72 20.11
CA SER A 361 26.53 53.44 19.01
C SER A 361 27.10 54.76 19.51
N LEU A 362 28.26 55.16 18.98
CA LEU A 362 28.77 56.52 19.16
C LEU A 362 28.36 57.45 18.01
N SER A 363 27.67 56.94 16.99
CA SER A 363 27.25 57.65 15.77
C SER A 363 25.78 58.10 15.78
N GLY A 364 25.10 58.03 16.93
CA GLY A 364 23.67 58.37 17.08
C GLY A 364 23.00 57.49 18.13
N GLY A 365 22.16 58.09 18.98
CA GLY A 365 21.52 57.45 20.15
C GLY A 365 22.45 57.21 21.35
N SER A 366 21.97 57.50 22.57
CA SER A 366 22.72 57.26 23.82
C SER A 366 22.33 55.96 24.55
N ALA A 367 21.31 55.26 24.05
CA ALA A 367 20.74 54.08 24.70
C ALA A 367 21.59 52.82 24.48
N TRP A 368 21.67 51.98 25.51
CA TRP A 368 22.27 50.66 25.43
C TRP A 368 21.32 49.68 24.73
N LEU A 369 21.79 49.10 23.63
CA LEU A 369 21.16 47.97 22.98
C LEU A 369 21.49 46.70 23.76
N LEU A 370 20.45 46.15 24.39
CA LEU A 370 20.49 44.91 25.16
C LEU A 370 19.76 43.84 24.34
N ALA A 371 20.46 42.83 23.85
CA ALA A 371 19.90 41.85 22.94
C ALA A 371 20.26 40.42 23.34
N CYS A 372 19.28 39.52 23.25
CA CYS A 372 19.49 38.10 23.46
C CYS A 372 20.54 37.56 22.47
N PRO A 373 21.59 36.86 22.94
CA PRO A 373 22.57 36.24 22.07
C PRO A 373 21.97 35.25 21.06
N HIS A 374 20.82 34.62 21.35
CA HIS A 374 20.21 33.64 20.45
C HIS A 374 19.26 34.25 19.42
N CYS A 375 18.38 35.17 19.80
CA CYS A 375 17.34 35.71 18.90
C CYS A 375 17.49 37.19 18.53
N GLY A 376 18.47 37.90 19.10
CA GLY A 376 18.70 39.33 18.82
C GLY A 376 17.63 40.28 19.37
N ARG A 377 16.57 39.76 20.02
CA ARG A 377 15.49 40.56 20.60
C ARG A 377 15.84 41.04 22.00
N PRO A 378 15.27 42.17 22.45
CA PRO A 378 15.46 42.64 23.82
C PRO A 378 14.84 41.64 24.82
N PRO A 379 15.61 41.09 25.77
CA PRO A 379 15.12 40.14 26.75
C PRO A 379 14.34 40.84 27.87
N ALA A 380 13.24 40.26 28.34
CA ALA A 380 12.59 40.69 29.59
C ALA A 380 13.31 40.13 30.82
N SER A 381 13.92 38.94 30.69
CA SER A 381 14.80 38.34 31.70
C SER A 381 15.90 37.54 31.04
N LEU A 382 17.07 37.47 31.68
CA LEU A 382 18.18 36.61 31.23
C LEU A 382 18.13 35.28 31.98
N VAL A 383 18.36 34.20 31.25
CA VAL A 383 18.38 32.83 31.76
C VAL A 383 19.70 32.19 31.36
N ILE A 384 20.37 31.57 32.34
CA ILE A 384 21.61 30.81 32.11
C ILE A 384 21.23 29.35 31.93
N CYS A 385 21.49 28.83 30.74
CA CYS A 385 21.22 27.44 30.43
C CYS A 385 22.21 26.51 31.16
N ARG A 386 21.88 25.21 31.26
CA ARG A 386 22.76 24.19 31.86
C ARG A 386 24.18 24.15 31.28
N GLN A 387 24.33 24.53 30.01
CA GLN A 387 25.61 24.61 29.29
C GLN A 387 26.21 26.03 29.29
N ASP A 388 25.95 26.82 30.34
CA ASP A 388 26.59 28.13 30.57
C ASP A 388 26.32 29.19 29.47
N HIS A 389 25.29 29.00 28.65
CA HIS A 389 24.84 29.99 27.66
C HIS A 389 23.79 30.94 28.23
N CYS A 390 23.85 32.21 27.81
CA CYS A 390 22.85 33.22 28.18
C CYS A 390 21.79 33.38 27.08
N GLY A 391 20.52 33.21 27.44
CA GLY A 391 19.38 33.42 26.56
C GLY A 391 18.27 34.26 27.22
N CYS A 392 17.31 34.72 26.41
CA CYS A 392 16.09 35.33 26.90
C CYS A 392 15.04 34.28 27.30
N GLU A 393 14.01 34.71 28.01
CA GLU A 393 12.88 33.86 28.43
C GLU A 393 12.19 33.10 27.29
N ALA A 394 12.21 33.65 26.07
CA ALA A 394 11.62 33.00 24.89
C ALA A 394 12.56 32.00 24.20
N CYS A 395 13.88 32.11 24.41
CA CYS A 395 14.88 31.21 23.83
C CYS A 395 15.29 30.07 24.77
N THR A 396 14.81 30.11 26.01
CA THR A 396 15.05 29.08 27.02
C THR A 396 13.76 28.37 27.39
N SER A 397 13.87 27.08 27.70
CA SER A 397 12.79 26.25 28.21
C SER A 397 13.23 25.55 29.48
N ARG A 398 12.28 25.24 30.35
CA ARG A 398 12.56 24.51 31.59
C ARG A 398 12.30 23.03 31.37
N CYS A 399 13.29 22.18 31.61
CA CYS A 399 13.15 20.73 31.40
C CYS A 399 12.08 20.14 32.32
N SER A 400 11.12 19.40 31.77
CA SER A 400 10.08 18.74 32.56
C SER A 400 10.60 17.62 33.47
N VAL A 401 11.82 17.12 33.23
CA VAL A 401 12.42 16.01 33.98
C VAL A 401 13.27 16.50 35.16
N CYS A 402 14.24 17.40 34.93
CA CYS A 402 15.12 17.91 35.99
C CYS A 402 14.81 19.34 36.45
N ALA A 403 13.84 20.01 35.85
CA ALA A 403 13.47 21.39 36.14
C ALA A 403 14.58 22.44 35.94
N GLU A 404 15.69 22.11 35.26
CA GLU A 404 16.71 23.08 34.86
C GLU A 404 16.36 23.77 33.52
N ASP A 405 16.82 25.01 33.37
CA ASP A 405 16.67 25.77 32.14
C ASP A 405 17.71 25.35 31.08
N PHE A 406 17.26 25.20 29.84
CA PHE A 406 18.10 24.90 28.68
C PHE A 406 17.72 25.81 27.50
N CYS A 407 18.69 26.16 26.65
CA CYS A 407 18.41 26.94 25.43
C CYS A 407 18.02 26.02 24.27
N ALA A 408 17.47 26.58 23.20
CA ALA A 408 16.98 25.84 22.03
C ALA A 408 18.01 24.86 21.40
N ASP A 409 19.31 25.10 21.59
CA ASP A 409 20.38 24.25 21.05
C ASP A 409 20.70 23.03 21.94
N HIS A 410 20.31 23.04 23.22
CA HIS A 410 20.71 22.02 24.22
C HIS A 410 19.51 21.24 24.75
N GLY A 411 18.58 20.87 23.86
CA GLY A 411 17.45 20.02 24.19
C GLY A 411 16.40 19.94 23.10
N ILE A 412 15.24 19.43 23.48
CA ILE A 412 14.07 19.29 22.61
C ILE A 412 12.95 20.17 23.13
N ALA A 413 12.35 20.96 22.23
CA ALA A 413 11.25 21.84 22.60
C ALA A 413 9.97 21.08 22.96
N ARG A 414 9.76 19.90 22.37
CA ARG A 414 8.57 19.07 22.56
C ARG A 414 8.92 17.59 22.52
N CYS A 415 8.62 16.87 23.58
CA CYS A 415 8.64 15.41 23.60
C CYS A 415 7.49 14.85 22.74
N ARG A 416 7.75 13.79 21.97
CA ARG A 416 6.73 13.13 21.13
C ARG A 416 5.51 12.60 21.91
N VAL A 417 5.60 12.41 23.22
CA VAL A 417 4.57 11.74 24.03
C VAL A 417 3.65 12.73 24.74
N ASP A 418 4.22 13.71 25.48
CA ASP A 418 3.47 14.68 26.29
C ASP A 418 3.65 16.14 25.83
N GLU A 419 4.39 16.36 24.73
CA GLU A 419 4.75 17.66 24.17
C GLU A 419 5.58 18.57 25.09
N GLN A 420 6.06 18.06 26.22
CA GLN A 420 6.85 18.84 27.18
C GLN A 420 8.32 18.96 26.75
N PRO A 421 8.98 20.08 27.06
CA PRO A 421 10.39 20.30 26.75
C PRO A 421 11.32 19.46 27.63
N ALA A 422 12.42 18.96 27.07
CA ALA A 422 13.45 18.23 27.81
C ALA A 422 14.86 18.67 27.38
N CYS A 423 15.78 18.85 28.35
CA CYS A 423 17.17 19.17 28.05
C CYS A 423 17.87 18.00 27.35
N GLU A 424 19.02 18.25 26.74
CA GLU A 424 19.80 17.25 25.98
C GLU A 424 20.10 15.96 26.76
N GLU A 425 20.33 16.05 28.07
CA GLU A 425 20.61 14.89 28.92
C GLU A 425 19.41 13.94 29.04
N HIS A 426 18.20 14.50 28.99
CA HIS A 426 16.95 13.76 29.03
C HIS A 426 16.36 13.53 27.64
N ALA A 427 16.86 14.20 26.60
CA ALA A 427 16.42 14.00 25.24
C ALA A 427 16.94 12.67 24.67
N ARG A 428 16.06 11.94 24.01
CA ARG A 428 16.32 10.65 23.35
C ARG A 428 15.69 10.66 21.97
N VAL A 429 16.24 9.90 21.03
CA VAL A 429 15.64 9.70 19.70
C VAL A 429 15.10 8.29 19.63
N CYS A 430 13.79 8.15 19.37
CA CYS A 430 13.15 6.84 19.29
C CYS A 430 13.64 6.07 18.06
N GLN A 431 14.18 4.86 18.22
CA GLN A 431 14.64 4.05 17.09
C GLN A 431 13.49 3.56 16.18
N SER A 432 12.26 3.58 16.68
CA SER A 432 11.07 3.14 15.94
C SER A 432 10.47 4.23 15.06
N CYS A 433 10.30 5.46 15.55
CA CYS A 433 9.66 6.55 14.80
C CYS A 433 10.61 7.70 14.44
N ARG A 434 11.86 7.67 14.92
CA ARG A 434 12.89 8.71 14.74
C ARG A 434 12.54 10.08 15.32
N MET A 435 11.45 10.18 16.08
CA MET A 435 11.06 11.39 16.77
C MET A 435 11.75 11.48 18.14
N ALA A 436 12.01 12.69 18.60
CA ALA A 436 12.61 12.91 19.91
C ALA A 436 11.60 12.75 21.06
N HIS A 437 12.04 12.23 22.19
CA HIS A 437 11.26 12.04 23.40
C HIS A 437 12.12 12.25 24.65
N CYS A 438 11.51 12.44 25.81
CA CYS A 438 12.25 12.53 27.07
C CYS A 438 12.50 11.14 27.66
N SER A 439 13.49 11.02 28.53
CA SER A 439 13.89 9.78 29.22
C SER A 439 12.78 9.20 30.10
N VAL A 440 11.84 10.01 30.60
CA VAL A 440 10.66 9.52 31.36
C VAL A 440 9.75 8.66 30.48
N HIS A 441 9.69 8.97 29.19
CA HIS A 441 8.89 8.23 28.21
C HIS A 441 9.72 7.21 27.43
N GLU A 442 10.90 6.85 27.93
CA GLU A 442 11.77 5.82 27.37
C GLU A 442 11.39 4.46 27.98
N ALA A 443 11.22 3.46 27.12
CA ALA A 443 11.05 2.08 27.56
C ALA A 443 11.71 1.10 26.59
N VAL A 444 11.95 -0.13 27.06
CA VAL A 444 12.72 -1.16 26.34
C VAL A 444 11.79 -2.04 25.50
N CYS A 445 12.19 -2.35 24.28
CA CYS A 445 11.50 -3.32 23.43
C CYS A 445 11.88 -4.75 23.85
N ALA A 446 10.89 -5.65 24.01
CA ALA A 446 11.17 -7.04 24.39
C ALA A 446 11.77 -7.93 23.26
N GLU A 447 11.89 -7.42 22.04
CA GLU A 447 12.41 -8.14 20.87
C GLU A 447 13.77 -7.59 20.39
N GLY A 448 14.34 -6.61 21.08
CA GLY A 448 15.69 -6.14 20.77
C GLY A 448 16.26 -5.29 21.89
N ASP A 449 17.59 -5.25 21.98
CA ASP A 449 18.33 -4.47 22.99
C ASP A 449 18.35 -2.98 22.63
N HIS A 450 17.16 -2.39 22.45
CA HIS A 450 17.00 -0.98 22.16
C HIS A 450 15.79 -0.38 22.88
N THR A 451 15.85 0.95 23.04
CA THR A 451 14.80 1.74 23.64
C THR A 451 13.95 2.44 22.56
N ALA A 452 12.67 2.59 22.87
CA ALA A 452 11.72 3.32 22.06
C ALA A 452 10.85 4.22 22.95
N CYS A 453 10.23 5.24 22.36
CA CYS A 453 9.26 6.03 23.11
C CYS A 453 8.04 5.18 23.46
N SER A 454 7.45 5.43 24.63
CA SER A 454 6.25 4.73 25.13
C SER A 454 5.09 4.73 24.13
N ALA A 455 4.93 5.80 23.34
CA ALA A 455 3.92 5.86 22.27
C ALA A 455 4.14 4.86 21.12
N CYS A 456 5.37 4.37 20.92
CA CYS A 456 5.68 3.34 19.92
C CYS A 456 5.63 1.92 20.49
N LEU A 457 5.46 1.76 21.80
CA LEU A 457 5.46 0.48 22.49
C LEU A 457 4.03 0.07 22.83
N ALA A 458 3.68 -1.18 22.55
CA ALA A 458 2.44 -1.77 23.04
C ALA A 458 2.61 -3.28 23.24
N ALA A 459 1.71 -3.87 24.01
CA ALA A 459 1.68 -5.30 24.24
C ALA A 459 1.31 -6.06 22.96
N CYS A 460 2.00 -7.18 22.72
CA CYS A 460 1.61 -8.14 21.71
C CYS A 460 0.25 -8.77 22.10
N GLY A 461 -0.74 -8.71 21.22
CA GLY A 461 -2.08 -9.26 21.43
C GLY A 461 -2.16 -10.80 21.46
N SER A 462 -1.02 -11.50 21.47
CA SER A 462 -0.91 -12.96 21.59
C SER A 462 -0.09 -13.35 22.84
N CYS A 463 1.15 -12.88 22.97
CA CYS A 463 2.02 -13.24 24.13
C CYS A 463 2.15 -12.16 25.22
N GLY A 464 1.56 -10.98 25.06
CA GLY A 464 1.61 -9.88 26.04
C GLY A 464 2.94 -9.11 26.11
N ARG A 465 4.02 -9.59 25.47
CA ARG A 465 5.33 -8.90 25.46
C ARG A 465 5.23 -7.50 24.85
N ILE A 466 5.89 -6.51 25.46
CA ILE A 466 5.90 -5.12 24.98
C ILE A 466 6.88 -4.97 23.82
N VAL A 467 6.38 -4.59 22.64
CA VAL A 467 7.18 -4.51 21.40
C VAL A 467 7.00 -3.18 20.69
N CYS A 468 8.05 -2.70 20.02
CA CYS A 468 8.04 -1.44 19.27
C CYS A 468 7.37 -1.58 17.89
N ASN A 469 7.08 -0.49 17.17
CA ASN A 469 6.37 -0.56 15.89
C ASN A 469 7.22 -1.23 14.81
N ARG A 470 8.54 -1.28 14.99
CA ARG A 470 9.46 -1.95 14.08
C ARG A 470 9.48 -3.47 14.24
N HIS A 471 9.24 -3.98 15.45
CA HIS A 471 9.26 -5.42 15.76
C HIS A 471 7.85 -6.01 15.89
N ALA A 472 6.85 -5.29 15.38
CA ALA A 472 5.47 -5.73 15.42
C ALA A 472 4.77 -5.42 14.10
N GLU A 473 3.89 -6.32 13.69
CA GLU A 473 2.97 -6.09 12.58
C GLU A 473 1.54 -6.09 13.12
N GLN A 474 0.68 -5.27 12.51
CA GLN A 474 -0.73 -5.20 12.87
C GLN A 474 -1.51 -6.21 12.02
N SER A 475 -2.23 -7.14 12.66
CA SER A 475 -3.18 -7.99 11.93
C SER A 475 -4.34 -7.15 11.38
N ARG A 476 -4.94 -7.63 10.30
CA ARG A 476 -6.08 -6.95 9.67
C ARG A 476 -7.32 -7.01 10.56
N ALA A 477 -8.25 -6.09 10.32
CA ALA A 477 -9.50 -6.02 11.09
C ALA A 477 -10.43 -7.23 10.86
N ASP A 478 -10.33 -7.87 9.70
CA ASP A 478 -11.05 -9.09 9.31
C ASP A 478 -10.36 -10.39 9.76
N ALA A 479 -9.20 -10.29 10.42
CA ALA A 479 -8.55 -11.46 11.02
C ALA A 479 -9.46 -12.10 12.10
N PRO A 480 -9.34 -13.41 12.38
CA PRO A 480 -10.24 -14.12 13.29
C PRO A 480 -10.38 -13.53 14.70
N ARG A 481 -9.34 -12.91 15.27
CA ARG A 481 -9.43 -12.16 16.54
C ARG A 481 -9.30 -10.65 16.36
N GLY A 482 -9.65 -10.15 15.18
CA GLY A 482 -9.61 -8.75 14.81
C GLY A 482 -8.20 -8.18 14.69
N SER A 483 -8.15 -6.84 14.59
CA SER A 483 -6.89 -6.13 14.47
C SER A 483 -6.16 -6.07 15.80
N ARG A 484 -4.99 -6.71 15.86
CA ARG A 484 -4.12 -6.74 17.02
C ARG A 484 -2.67 -6.68 16.60
N ARG A 485 -1.84 -6.23 17.53
CA ARG A 485 -0.41 -6.06 17.31
C ARG A 485 0.33 -7.35 17.64
N LEU A 486 1.11 -7.88 16.71
CA LEU A 486 1.78 -9.17 16.84
C LEU A 486 3.29 -8.99 16.75
N CYS A 487 4.04 -9.53 17.72
CA CYS A 487 5.50 -9.59 17.66
C CYS A 487 5.96 -10.61 16.59
N SER A 488 7.22 -10.52 16.16
CA SER A 488 7.77 -11.40 15.12
C SER A 488 7.60 -12.89 15.43
N ALA A 489 7.75 -13.29 16.69
CA ALA A 489 7.58 -14.68 17.11
C ALA A 489 6.12 -15.16 16.99
N CYS A 490 5.15 -14.31 17.35
CA CYS A 490 3.72 -14.64 17.32
C CYS A 490 3.07 -14.41 15.95
N LEU A 491 3.74 -13.73 15.04
CA LEU A 491 3.23 -13.48 13.71
C LEU A 491 3.34 -14.75 12.84
N ARG A 492 2.26 -15.07 12.16
CA ARG A 492 2.20 -16.07 11.09
C ARG A 492 1.44 -15.46 9.92
N TYR A 493 1.64 -16.03 8.72
CA TYR A 493 0.85 -15.65 7.57
C TYR A 493 -0.07 -16.80 7.18
N CYS A 494 -1.34 -16.49 6.95
CA CYS A 494 -2.30 -17.47 6.48
C CYS A 494 -2.12 -17.70 4.98
N GLU A 495 -1.61 -18.86 4.62
CA GLU A 495 -1.41 -19.26 3.22
C GLU A 495 -2.64 -19.94 2.60
N GLY A 496 -3.77 -20.00 3.33
CA GLY A 496 -5.04 -20.49 2.81
C GLY A 496 -5.83 -19.45 2.00
N GLY A 497 -5.38 -18.19 2.00
CA GLY A 497 -6.02 -17.06 1.33
C GLY A 497 -4.99 -16.12 0.70
N THR A 498 -5.00 -14.84 1.08
CA THR A 498 -4.16 -13.77 0.50
C THR A 498 -2.82 -13.54 1.22
N ASN A 499 -2.29 -14.54 1.94
CA ASN A 499 -1.08 -14.41 2.75
C ASN A 499 -1.20 -13.31 3.83
N GLU A 500 -2.34 -13.30 4.53
CA GLU A 500 -2.67 -12.28 5.53
C GLU A 500 -1.94 -12.50 6.87
N PRO A 501 -1.51 -11.43 7.56
CA PRO A 501 -0.86 -11.51 8.86
C PRO A 501 -1.88 -11.88 9.95
N VAL A 502 -1.64 -13.00 10.64
CA VAL A 502 -2.48 -13.56 11.69
C VAL A 502 -1.62 -13.99 12.89
N GLY A 503 -2.25 -14.18 14.05
CA GLY A 503 -1.54 -14.67 15.22
C GLY A 503 -1.31 -16.18 15.17
N MET A 504 -0.22 -16.64 15.78
CA MET A 504 0.08 -18.07 15.90
C MET A 504 -1.04 -18.85 16.61
N ASP A 505 -1.77 -18.19 17.51
CA ASP A 505 -2.93 -18.72 18.24
C ASP A 505 -4.22 -18.82 17.42
N GLU A 506 -4.18 -18.50 16.12
CA GLU A 506 -5.31 -18.60 15.18
C GLU A 506 -5.08 -19.55 14.02
N VAL A 507 -3.88 -20.14 13.91
CA VAL A 507 -3.50 -20.95 12.76
C VAL A 507 -3.34 -22.42 13.12
N THR A 508 -3.78 -23.27 12.20
CA THR A 508 -3.54 -24.72 12.21
C THR A 508 -2.75 -25.09 10.95
N GLN A 509 -1.97 -26.17 10.99
CA GLN A 509 -1.29 -26.68 9.79
C GLN A 509 -2.25 -27.48 8.91
N CYS A 510 -2.26 -27.20 7.61
CA CYS A 510 -2.99 -28.00 6.64
C CYS A 510 -2.37 -29.40 6.52
N ALA A 511 -3.16 -30.46 6.69
CA ALA A 511 -2.68 -31.83 6.61
C ALA A 511 -2.18 -32.26 5.21
N SER A 512 -2.51 -31.51 4.16
CA SER A 512 -2.04 -31.78 2.79
C SER A 512 -0.72 -31.09 2.42
N CYS A 513 -0.47 -29.86 2.90
CA CYS A 513 0.71 -29.09 2.50
C CYS A 513 1.58 -28.58 3.66
N GLY A 514 1.17 -28.78 4.91
CA GLY A 514 1.87 -28.31 6.11
C GLY A 514 1.79 -26.81 6.37
N LYS A 515 1.24 -26.02 5.44
CA LYS A 515 1.14 -24.57 5.53
C LYS A 515 0.16 -24.14 6.62
N SER A 516 0.43 -22.99 7.25
CA SER A 516 -0.45 -22.40 8.27
C SER A 516 -1.71 -21.80 7.63
N VAL A 517 -2.85 -22.15 8.20
CA VAL A 517 -4.18 -21.69 7.75
C VAL A 517 -4.93 -21.15 8.94
N CYS A 518 -5.46 -19.94 8.85
CA CYS A 518 -6.25 -19.34 9.92
C CYS A 518 -7.63 -20.00 10.02
N THR A 519 -8.30 -19.84 11.17
CA THR A 519 -9.63 -20.41 11.40
C THR A 519 -10.69 -19.98 10.37
N ALA A 520 -10.55 -18.82 9.73
CA ALA A 520 -11.46 -18.37 8.68
C ALA A 520 -11.24 -19.09 7.33
N HIS A 521 -9.99 -19.48 7.03
CA HIS A 521 -9.61 -20.09 5.76
C HIS A 521 -9.44 -21.61 5.84
N GLN A 522 -9.56 -22.18 7.05
CA GLN A 522 -9.46 -23.61 7.28
C GLN A 522 -10.82 -24.28 7.11
N ALA A 523 -10.82 -25.51 6.61
CA ALA A 523 -12.00 -26.36 6.57
C ALA A 523 -11.60 -27.81 6.82
N VAL A 524 -12.57 -28.65 7.17
CA VAL A 524 -12.33 -30.03 7.60
C VAL A 524 -12.76 -31.00 6.52
N CYS A 525 -11.94 -32.00 6.21
CA CYS A 525 -12.37 -33.09 5.34
C CYS A 525 -13.33 -34.00 6.12
N VAL A 526 -14.50 -34.26 5.53
CA VAL A 526 -15.56 -35.03 6.19
C VAL A 526 -15.19 -36.51 6.43
N VAL A 527 -14.18 -37.04 5.73
CA VAL A 527 -13.82 -38.47 5.76
C VAL A 527 -12.79 -38.77 6.85
N ASP A 528 -11.77 -37.93 7.01
CA ASP A 528 -10.68 -38.12 7.99
C ASP A 528 -10.75 -37.16 9.19
N GLY A 529 -11.60 -36.14 9.14
CA GLY A 529 -11.71 -35.12 10.18
C GLY A 529 -10.51 -34.16 10.27
N GLN A 530 -9.59 -34.19 9.30
CA GLN A 530 -8.38 -33.36 9.31
C GLN A 530 -8.63 -31.97 8.72
N VAL A 531 -7.85 -30.99 9.21
CA VAL A 531 -7.92 -29.60 8.75
C VAL A 531 -7.10 -29.42 7.47
N HIS A 532 -7.69 -28.78 6.47
CA HIS A 532 -7.06 -28.43 5.21
C HIS A 532 -7.31 -26.97 4.85
N CYS A 533 -6.45 -26.40 3.99
CA CYS A 533 -6.78 -25.14 3.33
C CYS A 533 -7.85 -25.37 2.26
N SER A 534 -8.58 -24.30 1.95
CA SER A 534 -9.62 -24.26 0.90
C SER A 534 -9.16 -24.83 -0.45
N GLN A 535 -7.89 -24.64 -0.83
CA GLN A 535 -7.33 -25.15 -2.09
C GLN A 535 -7.23 -26.68 -2.16
N HIS A 536 -7.08 -27.35 -1.01
CA HIS A 536 -6.94 -28.81 -0.94
C HIS A 536 -8.27 -29.53 -0.74
N LEU A 537 -9.37 -28.80 -0.50
CA LEU A 537 -10.71 -29.36 -0.42
C LEU A 537 -11.50 -29.08 -1.71
N ARG A 538 -12.38 -30.00 -2.06
CA ARG A 538 -13.42 -29.79 -3.08
C ARG A 538 -14.74 -30.30 -2.55
N HIS A 539 -15.82 -29.67 -2.97
CA HIS A 539 -17.14 -30.24 -2.79
C HIS A 539 -17.31 -31.44 -3.72
N THR A 540 -17.88 -32.51 -3.20
CA THR A 540 -18.43 -33.59 -4.04
C THR A 540 -19.61 -33.06 -4.85
N ASP A 541 -19.84 -33.63 -6.03
CA ASP A 541 -20.88 -33.13 -6.94
C ASP A 541 -22.29 -33.49 -6.45
N THR A 542 -22.45 -34.66 -5.83
CA THR A 542 -23.76 -35.14 -5.36
C THR A 542 -24.09 -34.66 -3.94
N SER A 543 -23.25 -34.98 -2.96
CA SER A 543 -23.54 -34.71 -1.55
C SER A 543 -23.11 -33.31 -1.08
N ARG A 544 -22.36 -32.58 -1.92
CA ARG A 544 -21.76 -31.26 -1.59
C ARG A 544 -20.88 -31.31 -0.33
N ARG A 545 -20.36 -32.47 0.06
CA ARG A 545 -19.44 -32.63 1.19
C ARG A 545 -18.03 -32.19 0.81
N LEU A 546 -17.27 -31.61 1.74
CA LEU A 546 -15.87 -31.23 1.50
C LEU A 546 -14.92 -32.42 1.71
N VAL A 547 -14.16 -32.75 0.67
CA VAL A 547 -13.17 -33.84 0.70
C VAL A 547 -11.80 -33.40 0.23
N CYS A 548 -10.77 -33.90 0.93
CA CYS A 548 -9.38 -33.69 0.56
C CYS A 548 -9.00 -34.53 -0.67
N GLY A 549 -7.89 -34.18 -1.32
CA GLY A 549 -7.47 -34.87 -2.55
C GLY A 549 -7.29 -36.39 -2.40
N LYS A 550 -6.94 -36.89 -1.21
CA LYS A 550 -6.78 -38.33 -0.93
C LYS A 550 -8.12 -39.07 -0.82
N HIS A 551 -9.18 -38.38 -0.41
CA HIS A 551 -10.52 -38.93 -0.22
C HIS A 551 -11.47 -38.59 -1.37
N ARG A 552 -10.92 -38.14 -2.50
CA ARG A 552 -11.67 -38.02 -3.76
C ARG A 552 -11.65 -39.35 -4.49
N ALA A 553 -12.81 -39.75 -4.97
CA ALA A 553 -12.97 -40.90 -5.85
C ALA A 553 -13.86 -40.52 -7.04
N ALA A 554 -13.83 -41.36 -8.07
CA ALA A 554 -14.64 -41.19 -9.27
C ALA A 554 -15.50 -42.44 -9.50
N CYS A 555 -16.69 -42.24 -10.06
CA CYS A 555 -17.52 -43.34 -10.55
C CYS A 555 -17.03 -43.76 -11.94
N ALA A 556 -16.96 -45.06 -12.20
CA ALA A 556 -16.55 -45.57 -13.51
C ALA A 556 -17.49 -45.16 -14.66
N GLU A 557 -18.76 -44.91 -14.37
CA GLU A 557 -19.77 -44.45 -15.34
C GLU A 557 -19.78 -42.91 -15.49
N GLU A 558 -19.26 -42.18 -14.50
CA GLU A 558 -19.18 -40.71 -14.51
C GLU A 558 -17.79 -40.25 -14.02
N PRO A 559 -16.72 -40.48 -14.80
CA PRO A 559 -15.35 -40.23 -14.36
C PRO A 559 -15.03 -38.75 -14.12
N ALA A 560 -15.84 -37.85 -14.67
CA ALA A 560 -15.70 -36.42 -14.47
C ALA A 560 -16.29 -35.93 -13.14
N ALA A 561 -17.19 -36.70 -12.52
CA ALA A 561 -17.83 -36.33 -11.27
C ALA A 561 -16.97 -36.70 -10.05
N ILE A 562 -16.90 -35.79 -9.08
CA ILE A 562 -16.15 -35.95 -7.84
C ILE A 562 -17.06 -36.53 -6.75
N PHE A 563 -16.70 -37.69 -6.26
CA PHE A 563 -17.33 -38.34 -5.11
C PHE A 563 -16.38 -38.40 -3.92
N ALA A 564 -16.95 -38.50 -2.72
CA ALA A 564 -16.17 -38.91 -1.56
C ALA A 564 -15.81 -40.40 -1.67
N SER A 565 -14.68 -40.80 -1.11
CA SER A 565 -14.22 -42.20 -1.16
C SER A 565 -15.21 -43.19 -0.52
N ASP A 566 -16.07 -42.73 0.40
CA ASP A 566 -17.13 -43.51 1.04
C ASP A 566 -18.45 -43.55 0.25
N GLU A 567 -18.58 -42.76 -0.84
CA GLU A 567 -19.78 -42.69 -1.68
C GLU A 567 -19.74 -43.64 -2.88
N VAL A 568 -18.56 -44.17 -3.19
CA VAL A 568 -18.37 -45.18 -4.24
C VAL A 568 -18.02 -46.52 -3.61
N GLY A 569 -18.45 -47.60 -4.26
CA GLY A 569 -18.12 -48.97 -3.83
C GLY A 569 -17.74 -49.82 -5.04
N ALA A 570 -16.87 -50.80 -4.82
CA ALA A 570 -16.47 -51.73 -5.87
C ALA A 570 -17.65 -52.63 -6.27
N CYS A 571 -17.90 -52.76 -7.57
CA CYS A 571 -18.84 -53.74 -8.09
C CYS A 571 -18.31 -55.16 -7.87
N ALA A 572 -19.08 -56.02 -7.24
CA ALA A 572 -18.67 -57.41 -6.97
C ALA A 572 -18.39 -58.24 -8.24
N SER A 573 -18.98 -57.87 -9.38
CA SER A 573 -18.75 -58.58 -10.65
C SER A 573 -17.52 -58.12 -11.44
N CYS A 574 -17.12 -56.85 -11.35
CA CYS A 574 -16.05 -56.30 -12.19
C CYS A 574 -14.99 -55.47 -11.46
N GLY A 575 -15.13 -55.27 -10.15
CA GLY A 575 -14.21 -54.51 -9.31
C GLY A 575 -14.23 -52.99 -9.52
N LYS A 576 -14.92 -52.48 -10.55
CA LYS A 576 -15.00 -51.03 -10.82
C LYS A 576 -15.73 -50.30 -9.70
N LEU A 577 -15.24 -49.12 -9.32
CA LEU A 577 -15.89 -48.25 -8.35
C LEU A 577 -17.11 -47.57 -8.98
N VAL A 578 -18.27 -47.72 -8.34
CA VAL A 578 -19.54 -47.15 -8.80
C VAL A 578 -20.26 -46.45 -7.66
N CYS A 579 -20.86 -45.30 -7.97
CA CYS A 579 -21.66 -44.53 -7.02
C CYS A 579 -23.04 -45.16 -6.79
N ALA A 580 -23.77 -44.70 -5.78
CA ALA A 580 -25.12 -45.20 -5.45
C ALA A 580 -26.14 -45.01 -6.61
N GLY A 581 -25.96 -44.03 -7.49
CA GLY A 581 -26.84 -43.85 -8.66
C GLY A 581 -26.60 -44.87 -9.78
N HIS A 582 -25.38 -45.39 -9.88
CA HIS A 582 -24.95 -46.36 -10.91
C HIS A 582 -24.76 -47.78 -10.37
N SER A 583 -25.26 -48.04 -9.16
CA SER A 583 -25.21 -49.34 -8.54
C SER A 583 -26.49 -49.66 -7.78
N ALA A 584 -26.77 -50.94 -7.62
CA ALA A 584 -27.78 -51.44 -6.72
C ALA A 584 -27.27 -52.74 -6.07
N GLU A 585 -28.00 -53.22 -5.07
CA GLU A 585 -27.70 -54.49 -4.41
C GLU A 585 -28.45 -55.63 -5.11
N CYS A 586 -27.79 -56.76 -5.32
CA CYS A 586 -28.50 -57.94 -5.75
C CYS A 586 -29.33 -58.49 -4.58
N VAL A 587 -30.56 -58.90 -4.88
CA VAL A 587 -31.51 -59.35 -3.85
C VAL A 587 -31.03 -60.59 -3.08
N GLU A 588 -30.22 -61.44 -3.71
CA GLU A 588 -29.74 -62.70 -3.13
C GLU A 588 -28.44 -62.52 -2.33
N ASP A 589 -27.37 -62.01 -2.93
CA ASP A 589 -26.05 -61.91 -2.29
C ASP A 589 -25.85 -60.62 -1.46
N LYS A 590 -26.74 -59.63 -1.60
CA LYS A 590 -26.65 -58.29 -0.98
C LYS A 590 -25.36 -57.52 -1.31
N LEU A 591 -24.62 -57.96 -2.32
CA LEU A 591 -23.43 -57.28 -2.79
C LEU A 591 -23.82 -56.16 -3.75
N ARG A 592 -22.97 -55.13 -3.81
CA ARG A 592 -23.13 -54.00 -4.72
C ARG A 592 -22.68 -54.41 -6.12
N HIS A 593 -23.57 -54.25 -7.10
CA HIS A 593 -23.24 -54.42 -8.51
C HIS A 593 -23.55 -53.14 -9.28
N CYS A 594 -22.77 -52.87 -10.33
CA CYS A 594 -23.10 -51.78 -11.25
C CYS A 594 -24.36 -52.13 -12.06
N VAL A 595 -25.08 -51.09 -12.49
CA VAL A 595 -26.36 -51.24 -13.23
C VAL A 595 -26.22 -52.08 -14.52
N THR A 596 -25.03 -52.16 -15.11
CA THR A 596 -24.76 -53.00 -16.29
C THR A 596 -24.72 -54.50 -15.97
N HIS A 597 -24.41 -54.90 -14.74
CA HIS A 597 -24.41 -56.29 -14.29
C HIS A 597 -25.72 -56.70 -13.61
N LEU A 598 -26.66 -55.77 -13.44
CA LEU A 598 -27.97 -56.01 -12.84
C LEU A 598 -29.08 -55.93 -13.87
N GLU A 599 -30.09 -56.78 -13.71
CA GLU A 599 -31.35 -56.65 -14.43
C GLU A 599 -32.51 -56.64 -13.41
N PRO A 600 -33.55 -55.82 -13.64
CA PRO A 600 -34.76 -55.86 -12.84
C PRO A 600 -35.44 -57.23 -12.92
N LEU A 601 -35.83 -57.79 -11.78
CA LEU A 601 -36.52 -59.07 -11.71
C LEU A 601 -38.03 -58.88 -11.84
N HIS A 602 -38.66 -59.59 -12.77
CA HIS A 602 -40.09 -59.41 -13.03
C HIS A 602 -41.01 -60.11 -12.01
N ASP A 603 -40.49 -61.13 -11.31
CA ASP A 603 -41.17 -61.82 -10.20
C ASP A 603 -40.95 -61.16 -8.84
N ALA A 604 -40.02 -60.20 -8.73
CA ALA A 604 -39.73 -59.47 -7.50
C ALA A 604 -39.66 -57.97 -7.80
N SER A 605 -40.81 -57.29 -7.70
CA SER A 605 -40.94 -55.88 -8.04
C SER A 605 -39.94 -55.00 -7.30
N GLY A 606 -39.19 -54.17 -8.04
CA GLY A 606 -38.18 -53.26 -7.48
C GLY A 606 -36.87 -53.92 -7.06
N SER A 607 -36.72 -55.23 -7.26
CA SER A 607 -35.49 -55.98 -6.96
C SER A 607 -34.66 -56.22 -8.21
N TYR A 608 -33.35 -56.36 -8.02
CA TYR A 608 -32.39 -56.62 -9.09
C TYR A 608 -31.67 -57.96 -8.85
N GLY A 609 -31.41 -58.68 -9.94
CA GLY A 609 -30.60 -59.89 -9.95
C GLY A 609 -29.30 -59.68 -10.70
N CYS A 610 -28.18 -60.10 -10.11
CA CYS A 610 -26.91 -60.23 -10.84
C CYS A 610 -26.99 -61.41 -11.83
N ALA A 611 -26.01 -61.52 -12.72
CA ALA A 611 -26.02 -62.54 -13.79
C ALA A 611 -26.12 -63.99 -13.26
N GLU A 612 -25.51 -64.27 -12.10
CA GLU A 612 -25.54 -65.61 -11.47
C GLU A 612 -26.89 -65.90 -10.78
N HIS A 613 -27.56 -64.86 -10.28
CA HIS A 613 -28.81 -64.96 -9.51
C HIS A 613 -30.07 -64.68 -10.34
N ARG A 614 -29.95 -64.62 -11.67
CA ARG A 614 -31.10 -64.44 -12.57
C ARG A 614 -31.14 -65.50 -13.67
N LYS A 615 -32.36 -65.80 -14.14
CA LYS A 615 -32.63 -66.57 -15.35
C LYS A 615 -33.58 -65.81 -16.25
N GLN A 616 -33.38 -65.92 -17.57
CA GLN A 616 -34.28 -65.32 -18.54
C GLN A 616 -35.33 -66.33 -18.98
N CYS A 617 -36.58 -65.88 -19.10
CA CYS A 617 -37.63 -66.66 -19.73
C CYS A 617 -37.42 -66.66 -21.24
N HIS A 618 -37.31 -67.83 -21.86
CA HIS A 618 -36.97 -67.91 -23.29
C HIS A 618 -38.07 -67.36 -24.22
N VAL A 619 -39.30 -67.21 -23.72
CA VAL A 619 -40.46 -66.81 -24.52
C VAL A 619 -40.52 -65.29 -24.71
N ASP A 620 -40.25 -64.51 -23.65
CA ASP A 620 -40.32 -63.04 -23.66
C ASP A 620 -38.97 -62.35 -23.35
N GLY A 621 -37.91 -63.12 -23.06
CA GLY A 621 -36.58 -62.60 -22.75
C GLY A 621 -36.45 -61.88 -21.41
N GLN A 622 -37.52 -61.84 -20.61
CA GLN A 622 -37.53 -61.10 -19.33
C GLN A 622 -36.75 -61.86 -18.26
N ALA A 623 -36.09 -61.11 -17.37
CA ALA A 623 -35.33 -61.65 -16.25
C ALA A 623 -36.22 -61.94 -15.03
N PHE A 624 -35.95 -63.07 -14.40
CA PHE A 624 -36.64 -63.57 -13.22
C PHE A 624 -35.61 -64.13 -12.23
N SER A 625 -35.99 -64.26 -10.97
CA SER A 625 -35.19 -64.99 -9.99
C SER A 625 -34.95 -66.44 -10.43
N LEU A 626 -33.96 -67.11 -9.83
CA LEU A 626 -33.69 -68.53 -10.10
C LEU A 626 -34.92 -69.43 -9.84
N ALA A 627 -35.81 -69.04 -8.93
CA ALA A 627 -37.05 -69.75 -8.62
C ALA A 627 -38.23 -69.38 -9.54
N GLY A 628 -38.22 -68.18 -10.12
CA GLY A 628 -39.29 -67.68 -11.02
C GLY A 628 -39.34 -68.38 -12.38
N VAL A 629 -38.30 -69.14 -12.72
CA VAL A 629 -38.15 -69.83 -14.00
C VAL A 629 -37.96 -71.33 -13.79
N SER A 630 -38.69 -72.12 -14.56
CA SER A 630 -38.56 -73.59 -14.57
C SER A 630 -38.24 -74.10 -15.97
N GLU A 631 -37.45 -75.16 -16.08
CA GLU A 631 -37.11 -75.74 -17.38
C GLU A 631 -38.34 -76.35 -18.05
N CYS A 632 -38.54 -76.03 -19.34
CA CYS A 632 -39.50 -76.73 -20.17
C CYS A 632 -39.00 -78.16 -20.42
N PRO A 633 -39.81 -79.20 -20.12
CA PRO A 633 -39.37 -80.58 -20.33
C PRO A 633 -39.14 -80.94 -21.81
N ILE A 634 -39.61 -80.11 -22.74
CA ILE A 634 -39.48 -80.33 -24.18
C ILE A 634 -38.24 -79.63 -24.73
N CYS A 635 -38.21 -78.28 -24.71
CA CYS A 635 -37.10 -77.52 -25.27
C CYS A 635 -35.89 -77.38 -24.33
N GLY A 636 -36.03 -77.70 -23.03
CA GLY A 636 -34.98 -77.56 -22.02
C GLY A 636 -34.65 -76.13 -21.61
N LYS A 637 -35.33 -75.12 -22.17
CA LYS A 637 -35.10 -73.71 -21.85
C LYS A 637 -35.93 -73.29 -20.64
N GLY A 638 -35.47 -72.27 -19.92
CA GLY A 638 -36.19 -71.68 -18.79
C GLY A 638 -37.47 -70.94 -19.23
N VAL A 639 -38.57 -71.16 -18.51
CA VAL A 639 -39.88 -70.56 -18.77
C VAL A 639 -40.49 -70.02 -17.48
N CYS A 640 -40.97 -68.79 -17.50
CA CYS A 640 -41.69 -68.18 -16.38
C CYS A 640 -43.09 -68.78 -16.20
N ALA A 641 -43.70 -68.59 -15.03
CA ALA A 641 -45.02 -69.13 -14.73
C ALA A 641 -46.11 -68.67 -15.72
N ARG A 642 -46.06 -67.42 -16.21
CA ARG A 642 -47.02 -66.88 -17.20
C ARG A 642 -46.95 -67.60 -18.54
N HIS A 643 -45.74 -67.93 -18.99
CA HIS A 643 -45.49 -68.61 -20.26
C HIS A 643 -45.46 -70.13 -20.13
N ARG A 644 -45.84 -70.65 -18.96
CA ARG A 644 -45.94 -72.07 -18.70
C ARG A 644 -47.40 -72.49 -18.59
N ALA A 645 -47.80 -73.46 -19.39
CA ALA A 645 -49.16 -73.99 -19.35
C ALA A 645 -49.17 -75.51 -19.36
N ALA A 646 -50.17 -76.10 -18.71
CA ALA A 646 -50.36 -77.53 -18.69
C ALA A 646 -50.87 -78.01 -20.06
N CYS A 647 -50.17 -78.98 -20.65
CA CYS A 647 -50.66 -79.74 -21.78
C CYS A 647 -51.96 -80.45 -21.39
N GLY A 648 -53.06 -80.17 -22.09
CA GLY A 648 -54.37 -80.78 -21.84
C GLY A 648 -54.38 -82.30 -22.04
N TYR A 649 -53.37 -82.85 -22.74
CA TYR A 649 -53.23 -84.28 -23.01
C TYR A 649 -52.42 -85.06 -21.96
N CYS A 650 -51.15 -84.71 -21.73
CA CYS A 650 -50.29 -85.42 -20.77
C CYS A 650 -50.21 -84.75 -19.38
N GLY A 651 -50.78 -83.55 -19.21
CA GLY A 651 -50.82 -82.82 -17.94
C GLY A 651 -49.49 -82.16 -17.54
N ARG A 652 -48.41 -82.31 -18.32
CA ARG A 652 -47.13 -81.64 -18.05
C ARG A 652 -47.18 -80.16 -18.36
N HIS A 653 -46.48 -79.37 -17.56
CA HIS A 653 -46.35 -77.93 -17.74
C HIS A 653 -45.16 -77.62 -18.67
N VAL A 654 -45.45 -77.14 -19.86
CA VAL A 654 -44.50 -76.83 -20.95
C VAL A 654 -44.57 -75.34 -21.30
N CYS A 655 -43.62 -74.81 -22.08
CA CYS A 655 -43.78 -73.44 -22.59
C CYS A 655 -44.97 -73.35 -23.53
N THR A 656 -45.58 -72.17 -23.59
CA THR A 656 -46.61 -71.82 -24.57
C THR A 656 -46.12 -71.98 -26.01
N ALA A 657 -44.84 -71.74 -26.28
CA ALA A 657 -44.23 -71.99 -27.59
C ALA A 657 -44.29 -73.46 -28.03
N ASP A 658 -44.31 -74.41 -27.08
CA ASP A 658 -44.42 -75.85 -27.34
C ASP A 658 -45.86 -76.38 -27.21
N LEU A 659 -46.87 -75.51 -27.05
CA LEU A 659 -48.28 -75.87 -27.04
C LEU A 659 -48.93 -75.49 -28.37
N ALA A 660 -49.60 -76.46 -29.00
CA ALA A 660 -50.40 -76.17 -30.18
C ALA A 660 -51.53 -75.19 -29.85
N GLU A 661 -51.60 -74.09 -30.60
CA GLU A 661 -52.64 -73.08 -30.44
C GLU A 661 -54.04 -73.68 -30.66
N PRO A 662 -55.07 -73.19 -29.94
CA PRO A 662 -56.44 -73.55 -30.24
C PRO A 662 -56.81 -73.01 -31.63
N ALA A 663 -57.06 -73.89 -32.58
CA ALA A 663 -57.69 -73.53 -33.84
C ALA A 663 -59.00 -72.76 -33.53
N GLY A 664 -59.25 -71.66 -34.25
CA GLY A 664 -60.31 -70.69 -33.98
C GLY A 664 -61.73 -71.27 -33.82
N PRO A 665 -62.69 -70.45 -33.36
CA PRO A 665 -64.03 -70.90 -33.01
C PRO A 665 -64.77 -71.41 -34.26
N GLY A 666 -64.95 -72.73 -34.40
CA GLY A 666 -65.72 -73.26 -35.53
C GLY A 666 -65.74 -74.78 -35.78
N ARG A 667 -64.93 -75.62 -35.10
CA ARG A 667 -64.99 -77.09 -35.32
C ARG A 667 -64.94 -77.87 -34.00
N LEU A 668 -66.08 -78.47 -33.61
CA LEU A 668 -66.22 -79.28 -32.39
C LEU A 668 -65.34 -80.55 -32.37
N GLU A 669 -64.94 -81.09 -33.52
CA GLU A 669 -64.04 -82.25 -33.59
C GLU A 669 -62.54 -81.92 -33.51
N LEU A 670 -62.14 -80.66 -33.70
CA LEU A 670 -60.75 -80.20 -33.48
C LEU A 670 -60.46 -79.77 -32.03
N ALA A 671 -61.48 -79.69 -31.17
CA ALA A 671 -61.31 -79.31 -29.76
C ALA A 671 -60.49 -80.33 -28.94
N ARG A 672 -60.34 -81.59 -29.39
CA ARG A 672 -59.48 -82.61 -28.76
C ARG A 672 -57.99 -82.52 -29.13
N GLN A 673 -57.64 -81.69 -30.11
CA GLN A 673 -56.25 -81.39 -30.49
C GLN A 673 -55.75 -80.07 -29.88
N ALA A 674 -56.65 -79.18 -29.47
CA ALA A 674 -56.29 -77.94 -28.79
C ALA A 674 -55.61 -78.23 -27.44
N ARG A 675 -54.43 -77.61 -27.20
CA ARG A 675 -53.55 -77.77 -26.02
C ARG A 675 -52.78 -79.08 -25.89
N ARG A 676 -52.47 -79.75 -26.99
CA ARG A 676 -51.40 -80.77 -26.98
C ARG A 676 -50.05 -80.09 -27.02
N CYS A 677 -49.10 -80.56 -26.22
CA CYS A 677 -47.71 -80.16 -26.41
C CYS A 677 -47.13 -80.82 -27.67
N SER A 678 -46.05 -80.27 -28.21
CA SER A 678 -45.35 -80.77 -29.40
C SER A 678 -45.02 -82.27 -29.31
N THR A 679 -44.61 -82.76 -28.13
CA THR A 679 -44.39 -84.21 -27.90
C THR A 679 -45.69 -85.03 -28.02
N CYS A 680 -46.80 -84.57 -27.45
CA CYS A 680 -48.09 -85.25 -27.54
C CYS A 680 -48.67 -85.24 -28.96
N ALA A 681 -48.30 -84.27 -29.79
CA ALA A 681 -48.66 -84.23 -31.20
C ALA A 681 -47.92 -85.30 -32.01
N GLN A 682 -46.72 -85.71 -31.59
CA GLN A 682 -45.86 -86.68 -32.26
C GLN A 682 -46.04 -88.13 -31.79
N LEU A 683 -47.06 -88.45 -31.00
CA LEU A 683 -47.32 -89.83 -30.53
C LEU A 683 -47.48 -90.80 -31.70
N ALA A 684 -46.57 -91.76 -31.82
CA ALA A 684 -46.57 -92.77 -32.89
C ALA A 684 -46.92 -94.15 -32.32
N ALA A 685 -47.60 -95.00 -33.11
CA ALA A 685 -47.94 -96.36 -32.70
C ALA A 685 -46.69 -97.24 -32.57
N VAL A 686 -46.63 -98.07 -31.53
CA VAL A 686 -45.51 -98.98 -31.26
C VAL A 686 -46.05 -100.37 -30.95
N SER A 687 -45.46 -101.39 -31.57
CA SER A 687 -45.87 -102.80 -31.39
C SER A 687 -45.24 -103.45 -30.15
N ASP A 688 -44.05 -102.99 -29.76
CA ASP A 688 -43.28 -103.53 -28.64
C ASP A 688 -42.73 -102.40 -27.75
N PRO A 689 -43.41 -102.04 -26.64
CA PRO A 689 -42.98 -100.97 -25.76
C PRO A 689 -41.81 -101.41 -24.85
N PRO A 690 -40.85 -100.52 -24.52
CA PRO A 690 -39.75 -100.85 -23.62
C PRO A 690 -40.21 -101.36 -22.23
N ASP A 691 -39.43 -102.25 -21.60
CA ASP A 691 -39.77 -102.86 -20.29
C ASP A 691 -40.10 -101.83 -19.19
N ALA A 692 -39.35 -100.72 -19.14
CA ALA A 692 -39.61 -99.62 -18.20
C ALA A 692 -41.01 -98.98 -18.41
N VAL A 693 -41.47 -98.89 -19.67
CA VAL A 693 -42.80 -98.40 -20.02
C VAL A 693 -43.88 -99.41 -19.62
N VAL A 694 -43.62 -100.71 -19.80
CA VAL A 694 -44.52 -101.78 -19.36
C VAL A 694 -44.67 -101.79 -17.84
N ALA A 695 -43.57 -101.62 -17.11
CA ALA A 695 -43.56 -101.51 -15.65
C ALA A 695 -44.36 -100.29 -15.16
N ALA A 696 -44.13 -99.11 -15.73
CA ALA A 696 -44.88 -97.90 -15.40
C ALA A 696 -46.38 -98.06 -15.72
N ALA A 697 -46.73 -98.70 -16.85
CA ALA A 697 -48.11 -98.96 -17.23
C ALA A 697 -48.85 -99.88 -16.23
N ARG A 698 -48.16 -100.88 -15.65
CA ARG A 698 -48.73 -101.74 -14.59
C ARG A 698 -49.12 -100.90 -13.37
N ALA A 699 -48.27 -99.96 -12.97
CA ALA A 699 -48.56 -99.03 -11.87
C ALA A 699 -49.79 -98.14 -12.16
N VAL A 700 -49.92 -97.65 -13.40
CA VAL A 700 -51.06 -96.80 -13.83
C VAL A 700 -52.39 -97.57 -13.88
N THR A 701 -52.35 -98.84 -14.27
CA THR A 701 -53.55 -99.64 -14.54
C THR A 701 -53.97 -100.57 -13.40
N ARG A 702 -53.18 -100.69 -12.32
CA ARG A 702 -53.41 -101.59 -11.17
C ARG A 702 -53.59 -103.05 -11.59
N GLY A 703 -52.83 -103.51 -12.58
CA GLY A 703 -52.86 -104.87 -13.12
C GLY A 703 -51.98 -105.01 -14.37
N ALA A 704 -51.73 -106.25 -14.82
CA ALA A 704 -50.97 -106.49 -16.05
C ALA A 704 -51.76 -105.98 -17.27
N PRO A 705 -51.19 -105.11 -18.13
CA PRO A 705 -51.85 -104.73 -19.38
C PRO A 705 -52.05 -105.98 -20.25
N LYS A 706 -53.26 -106.16 -20.80
CA LYS A 706 -53.56 -107.25 -21.74
C LYS A 706 -52.69 -107.08 -23.00
N SER A 707 -52.16 -108.18 -23.54
CA SER A 707 -51.26 -108.20 -24.71
C SER A 707 -51.85 -107.64 -26.01
N SER A 708 -53.17 -107.39 -26.05
CA SER A 708 -53.90 -106.87 -27.22
C SER A 708 -54.13 -105.35 -27.21
N ARG A 709 -53.40 -104.58 -26.41
CA ARG A 709 -53.60 -103.11 -26.29
C ARG A 709 -52.72 -102.35 -27.28
N ALA A 710 -53.29 -101.35 -27.95
CA ALA A 710 -52.53 -100.43 -28.78
C ALA A 710 -51.75 -99.42 -27.91
N TRP A 711 -50.46 -99.26 -28.23
CA TRP A 711 -49.54 -98.33 -27.56
C TRP A 711 -49.15 -97.21 -28.52
N ARG A 712 -49.07 -95.98 -28.00
CA ARG A 712 -48.37 -94.89 -28.70
C ARG A 712 -47.36 -94.23 -27.79
N LEU A 713 -46.19 -93.94 -28.33
CA LEU A 713 -45.10 -93.31 -27.60
C LEU A 713 -44.56 -92.11 -28.36
N ALA A 714 -44.10 -91.12 -27.60
CA ALA A 714 -43.33 -89.99 -28.09
C ALA A 714 -42.26 -89.65 -27.05
N ARG A 715 -41.11 -89.20 -27.53
CA ARG A 715 -39.96 -88.88 -26.70
C ARG A 715 -39.66 -87.40 -26.80
N ASP A 716 -39.38 -86.77 -25.67
CA ASP A 716 -38.74 -85.45 -25.64
C ASP A 716 -37.44 -85.48 -24.83
N ARG A 717 -36.89 -84.30 -24.56
CA ARG A 717 -35.60 -84.14 -23.89
C ARG A 717 -35.55 -84.82 -22.52
N SER A 718 -36.65 -84.84 -21.78
CA SER A 718 -36.65 -85.27 -20.36
C SER A 718 -37.53 -86.48 -20.08
N HIS A 719 -38.54 -86.75 -20.91
CA HIS A 719 -39.50 -87.81 -20.67
C HIS A 719 -39.87 -88.60 -21.94
N LEU A 720 -40.43 -89.78 -21.70
CA LEU A 720 -41.28 -90.54 -22.61
C LEU A 720 -42.75 -90.25 -22.27
N VAL A 721 -43.53 -89.85 -23.26
CA VAL A 721 -45.00 -89.74 -23.16
C VAL A 721 -45.60 -91.00 -23.75
N VAL A 722 -46.45 -91.67 -22.98
CA VAL A 722 -47.05 -92.96 -23.34
C VAL A 722 -48.57 -92.82 -23.32
N GLU A 723 -49.21 -93.17 -24.42
CA GLU A 723 -50.65 -93.37 -24.52
C GLU A 723 -50.94 -94.86 -24.59
N LEU A 724 -51.74 -95.33 -23.63
CA LEU A 724 -52.20 -96.71 -23.53
C LEU A 724 -53.73 -96.74 -23.73
N ASP A 725 -54.18 -97.56 -24.67
CA ASP A 725 -55.61 -97.85 -24.82
C ASP A 725 -56.10 -98.79 -23.72
N LEU A 726 -57.14 -98.39 -23.00
CA LEU A 726 -57.74 -99.17 -21.91
C LEU A 726 -59.02 -99.91 -22.33
N GLY A 727 -59.49 -99.73 -23.57
CA GLY A 727 -60.76 -100.26 -24.08
C GLY A 727 -61.98 -99.44 -23.66
N LEU A 728 -63.14 -99.70 -24.30
CA LEU A 728 -64.41 -99.00 -24.06
C LEU A 728 -64.26 -97.47 -24.09
N THR A 729 -63.54 -96.96 -25.10
CA THR A 729 -63.30 -95.52 -25.37
C THR A 729 -62.46 -94.76 -24.32
N ARG A 730 -61.74 -95.47 -23.44
CA ARG A 730 -60.87 -94.88 -22.40
C ARG A 730 -59.40 -94.98 -22.78
N LYS A 731 -58.66 -93.89 -22.59
CA LYS A 731 -57.20 -93.84 -22.79
C LYS A 731 -56.51 -93.36 -21.52
N ALA A 732 -55.33 -93.89 -21.22
CA ALA A 732 -54.44 -93.34 -20.21
C ALA A 732 -53.21 -92.77 -20.91
N VAL A 733 -52.93 -91.49 -20.67
CA VAL A 733 -51.69 -90.84 -21.07
C VAL A 733 -50.88 -90.62 -19.81
N PHE A 734 -49.69 -91.19 -19.76
CA PHE A 734 -48.76 -90.95 -18.66
C PHE A 734 -47.39 -90.54 -19.18
N THR A 735 -46.61 -89.93 -18.32
CA THR A 735 -45.25 -89.50 -18.65
C THR A 735 -44.26 -90.17 -17.73
N LEU A 736 -43.09 -90.50 -18.26
CA LEU A 736 -42.05 -91.26 -17.60
C LEU A 736 -40.73 -90.54 -17.85
N ARG A 737 -39.99 -90.12 -16.81
CA ARG A 737 -38.65 -89.57 -17.02
C ARG A 737 -37.73 -90.62 -17.61
N HIS A 738 -36.74 -90.17 -18.38
CA HIS A 738 -35.70 -91.08 -18.88
C HIS A 738 -34.98 -91.77 -17.72
N GLY A 739 -34.99 -93.10 -17.71
CA GLY A 739 -34.35 -93.91 -16.66
C GLY A 739 -35.28 -94.34 -15.52
N ASP A 740 -36.45 -93.72 -15.38
CA ASP A 740 -37.41 -94.07 -14.33
C ASP A 740 -38.36 -95.20 -14.78
N SER A 741 -38.92 -95.92 -13.81
CA SER A 741 -39.95 -96.95 -14.00
C SER A 741 -41.31 -96.57 -13.41
N ALA A 742 -41.41 -95.37 -12.82
CA ALA A 742 -42.63 -94.84 -12.21
C ALA A 742 -43.15 -93.62 -13.00
N PRO A 743 -44.47 -93.50 -13.22
CA PRO A 743 -45.03 -92.39 -13.99
C PRO A 743 -45.04 -91.07 -13.20
N ASP A 744 -44.54 -89.99 -13.82
CA ASP A 744 -44.50 -88.62 -13.29
C ASP A 744 -45.86 -87.91 -13.35
N SER A 745 -46.65 -88.22 -14.38
CA SER A 745 -48.01 -87.71 -14.51
C SER A 745 -48.90 -88.77 -15.14
N VAL A 746 -50.16 -88.81 -14.72
CA VAL A 746 -51.19 -89.68 -15.31
C VAL A 746 -52.45 -88.88 -15.59
N VAL A 747 -52.88 -88.88 -16.84
CA VAL A 747 -54.12 -88.26 -17.31
C VAL A 747 -54.97 -89.33 -17.98
N LYS A 748 -56.21 -89.51 -17.51
CA LYS A 748 -57.16 -90.42 -18.14
C LYS A 748 -58.13 -89.63 -19.00
N HIS A 749 -58.25 -90.02 -20.25
CA HIS A 749 -59.18 -89.45 -21.22
C HIS A 749 -60.36 -90.40 -21.42
N SER A 750 -61.58 -89.86 -21.39
CA SER A 750 -62.82 -90.58 -21.69
C SER A 750 -63.72 -89.71 -22.59
N LEU A 751 -64.72 -90.30 -23.24
CA LEU A 751 -65.68 -89.54 -24.05
C LEU A 751 -66.44 -88.47 -23.23
N LEU A 752 -66.58 -88.66 -21.91
CA LEU A 752 -67.25 -87.75 -20.96
C LEU A 752 -66.31 -86.69 -20.34
N GLY A 753 -65.07 -86.57 -20.83
CA GLY A 753 -64.07 -85.61 -20.34
C GLY A 753 -62.83 -86.26 -19.74
N SER A 754 -61.76 -85.48 -19.60
CA SER A 754 -60.49 -85.89 -18.98
C SER A 754 -60.52 -85.64 -17.46
N LYS A 755 -60.13 -86.63 -16.65
CA LYS A 755 -59.96 -86.48 -15.20
C LYS A 755 -58.52 -86.80 -14.83
N ARG A 756 -57.86 -85.86 -14.16
CA ARG A 756 -56.50 -86.01 -13.63
C ARG A 756 -56.58 -86.67 -12.25
N ARG A 757 -55.70 -87.64 -11.97
CA ARG A 757 -55.42 -88.10 -10.60
C ARG A 757 -54.07 -87.51 -10.20
N LYS A 758 -53.97 -87.01 -8.96
CA LYS A 758 -52.68 -86.73 -8.35
C LYS A 758 -51.96 -88.05 -8.09
#